data_AF-A0A941DWZ2-F1
#
_entry.id   AF-A0A941DWZ2-F1
#
_cell.length_a   1.000
_cell.length_b   1.000
_cell.length_c   1.000
_cell.angle_alpha   90.00
_cell.angle_beta   90.00
_cell.angle_gamma   90.00
#
_symmetry.space_group_name_H-M   'P 1'
#
loop_
_entity.id
_entity.type
_entity.pdbx_description
1 polymer ?
#
loop_
_entity_poly.entity_id
_entity_poly.type
_entity_poly.pdbx_seq_one_letter_code
_entity_poly.pdbx_strand_id
1 'polypeptide(L)'
;MLKTYSARGFASDQGRLCMRRLALHLCLFVFSVGYVSAADKVASASATSASSVPRPSTALGTSGKAAKTRPVLFAGELRANDSQPIPIPSSNVSPVNIRYFVPEGTQVKRGDVVLRIDARAGADLDRIALEMTQAKQTNAREVAELEVRQIEAERALILAKAALGKAKVDAALPKAQIAALDYDKYQGELERSKRDLEVKEKALAIAKEAIHRKLEDGKLAVRKIEVQQAFAKANMAQAEVRATRDGVVIHGYDHWSGRRLDEGGMGQVGTTAGYVMGSGDLQIYAYLLEVDRPFVKLGQELIARFDAFPSVAVKARIESIVGAPEAKASWGKGRYFKTIVNIAESHSLPLQHGMSVALELASQTQANQVSTRSKPNISNKSINLEADVLSRQSSALSPPSIQNVWEYNLVMLAPEGKQVKAGEPVAVFEANEVQTRVEGHRSTFKEKQRALEKLKLDHAEVLRAADLTVSEAKSNAEKAERKAQMPRELVKRVDYDKLVIDREMFAQLALLAARQRDAQKRAKEQEVLGMKTEIAQLHATIETLDKGIRDLTVLAPRAGTVIHLNNFNGEKIAVGSRVFMSSTVANLADPDRLFVQAKVPEAQVSMIKLGQLAKVTVPGANTVLSAKITAMGAVFHGKSSSQPIVVRDIELEFIEPPKAVKPGTTVQVQLDSETSNAGASSATTTKGAK
;
A
#
# COMPACT_ATOMS: atom_id res chain seq x y z
N MET A 1 6.28 46.51 -69.35
CA MET A 1 5.45 45.29 -69.48
C MET A 1 4.57 45.21 -68.24
N LEU A 2 3.34 45.75 -68.28
CA LEU A 2 2.08 45.00 -68.48
C LEU A 2 2.01 43.78 -67.52
N LYS A 3 1.11 43.66 -66.54
CA LYS A 3 -0.33 43.94 -66.57
C LYS A 3 -0.95 44.03 -65.16
N THR A 4 -1.62 45.17 -64.93
CA THR A 4 -3.01 45.35 -64.43
C THR A 4 -3.35 45.02 -62.97
N TYR A 5 -3.58 45.99 -62.07
CA TYR A 5 -4.63 47.04 -61.94
C TYR A 5 -5.94 46.62 -61.25
N SER A 6 -6.31 47.51 -60.33
CA SER A 6 -7.65 47.86 -59.86
C SER A 6 -8.18 47.04 -58.66
N ALA A 7 -8.18 47.51 -57.41
CA ALA A 7 -8.48 48.80 -56.77
C ALA A 7 -9.91 48.87 -56.18
N ARG A 8 -9.92 49.47 -54.98
CA ARG A 8 -11.01 50.13 -54.25
C ARG A 8 -12.04 49.26 -53.54
N GLY A 9 -11.99 49.35 -52.22
CA GLY A 9 -13.04 48.89 -51.32
C GLY A 9 -14.11 49.93 -51.08
N PHE A 10 -14.96 49.68 -50.09
CA PHE A 10 -15.64 50.67 -49.25
C PHE A 10 -16.36 49.91 -48.14
N ALA A 11 -16.58 50.60 -47.03
CA ALA A 11 -17.10 50.09 -45.77
C ALA A 11 -18.63 49.86 -45.76
N SER A 12 -19.04 49.16 -44.69
CA SER A 12 -20.27 49.36 -43.89
C SER A 12 -21.63 48.77 -44.32
N ASP A 13 -22.40 48.48 -43.26
CA ASP A 13 -23.85 48.23 -43.13
C ASP A 13 -24.39 46.83 -43.46
N GLN A 14 -24.86 46.05 -42.47
CA GLN A 14 -26.05 46.18 -41.58
C GLN A 14 -27.35 45.72 -42.26
N GLY A 15 -28.07 44.81 -41.57
CA GLY A 15 -29.48 44.46 -41.83
C GLY A 15 -29.70 42.95 -41.88
N ARG A 16 -29.87 42.24 -40.74
CA ARG A 16 -31.07 42.05 -39.88
C ARG A 16 -32.08 40.99 -40.39
N LEU A 17 -32.73 40.39 -39.37
CA LEU A 17 -33.87 39.45 -39.34
C LEU A 17 -33.49 37.96 -39.38
N CYS A 18 -33.95 37.06 -38.50
CA CYS A 18 -35.03 37.13 -37.52
C CYS A 18 -34.90 36.03 -36.43
N MET A 19 -35.24 36.39 -35.19
CA MET A 19 -35.77 35.61 -34.05
C MET A 19 -35.74 34.06 -34.06
N ARG A 20 -35.21 33.42 -32.99
CA ARG A 20 -35.98 32.99 -31.79
C ARG A 20 -35.09 32.26 -30.75
N ARG A 21 -35.29 32.61 -29.47
CA ARG A 21 -34.75 31.99 -28.25
C ARG A 21 -35.56 30.74 -27.83
N LEU A 22 -34.90 29.86 -27.06
CA LEU A 22 -35.34 28.86 -26.03
C LEU A 22 -34.73 27.48 -26.33
N ALA A 23 -33.78 27.00 -25.56
CA ALA A 23 -33.91 26.38 -24.22
C ALA A 23 -34.62 25.02 -24.23
N LEU A 24 -33.84 24.03 -23.76
CA LEU A 24 -34.20 22.81 -23.04
C LEU A 24 -34.83 21.63 -23.79
N HIS A 25 -34.16 20.49 -23.60
CA HIS A 25 -34.61 19.11 -23.77
C HIS A 25 -36.03 18.86 -23.27
N LEU A 26 -36.88 18.31 -24.13
CA LEU A 26 -37.65 17.08 -23.91
C LEU A 26 -38.41 16.74 -25.21
N CYS A 27 -38.18 15.57 -25.82
CA CYS A 27 -39.05 15.08 -26.89
C CYS A 27 -39.45 13.63 -26.59
N LEU A 28 -40.63 13.51 -25.99
CA LEU A 28 -41.54 12.37 -26.11
C LEU A 28 -42.06 12.32 -27.56
N PHE A 29 -42.13 11.13 -28.14
CA PHE A 29 -42.96 10.85 -29.31
C PHE A 29 -44.17 10.04 -28.84
N VAL A 30 -45.36 10.63 -29.03
CA VAL A 30 -46.69 10.05 -28.88
C VAL A 30 -47.26 9.92 -30.30
N PHE A 31 -47.85 8.79 -30.71
CA PHE A 31 -49.29 8.52 -30.94
C PHE A 31 -49.29 7.40 -32.00
N SER A 32 -50.14 6.37 -32.04
CA SER A 32 -51.59 6.41 -32.00
C SER A 32 -52.16 4.99 -32.00
N VAL A 33 -53.08 4.74 -31.06
CA VAL A 33 -54.40 4.08 -31.18
C VAL A 33 -54.52 2.65 -31.76
N GLY A 34 -55.09 1.77 -30.92
CA GLY A 34 -55.80 0.55 -31.33
C GLY A 34 -56.34 -0.24 -30.13
N TYR A 35 -57.62 -0.04 -29.82
CA TYR A 35 -58.45 -0.71 -28.80
C TYR A 35 -58.45 -2.25 -28.87
N VAL A 36 -58.54 -2.95 -27.73
CA VAL A 36 -59.70 -3.79 -27.30
C VAL A 36 -59.45 -4.42 -25.90
N SER A 37 -60.42 -4.15 -25.03
CA SER A 37 -60.91 -4.81 -23.80
C SER A 37 -60.35 -6.19 -23.39
N ALA A 38 -59.96 -6.36 -22.12
CA ALA A 38 -60.87 -6.80 -21.04
C ALA A 38 -60.09 -7.17 -19.75
N ALA A 39 -60.52 -6.60 -18.63
CA ALA A 39 -60.21 -7.04 -17.27
C ALA A 39 -61.33 -7.99 -16.81
N ASP A 40 -61.04 -9.00 -15.98
CA ASP A 40 -61.28 -8.96 -14.53
C ASP A 40 -61.08 -10.34 -13.87
N LYS A 41 -60.98 -10.28 -12.53
CA LYS A 41 -60.99 -11.32 -11.48
C LYS A 41 -61.76 -12.62 -11.76
N VAL A 42 -61.42 -13.70 -11.02
CA VAL A 42 -62.21 -14.30 -9.92
C VAL A 42 -61.69 -15.72 -9.56
N ALA A 43 -61.91 -16.07 -8.29
CA ALA A 43 -61.67 -17.33 -7.59
C ALA A 43 -62.52 -18.54 -8.08
N SER A 44 -62.41 -19.64 -7.32
CA SER A 44 -63.26 -20.86 -7.28
C SER A 44 -62.97 -21.91 -8.38
N ALA A 45 -62.49 -23.12 -8.05
CA ALA A 45 -63.11 -24.27 -7.39
C ALA A 45 -63.80 -25.23 -8.38
N SER A 46 -63.38 -26.51 -8.33
CA SER A 46 -64.15 -27.76 -8.63
C SER A 46 -64.80 -27.92 -10.02
N ALA A 47 -64.88 -29.07 -10.70
CA ALA A 47 -64.52 -30.46 -10.45
C ALA A 47 -64.74 -31.28 -11.75
N THR A 48 -64.25 -32.54 -11.74
CA THR A 48 -64.72 -33.72 -12.53
C THR A 48 -64.39 -33.74 -14.03
N SER A 49 -63.93 -34.82 -14.69
CA SER A 49 -64.04 -36.27 -14.46
C SER A 49 -62.89 -37.00 -15.22
N ALA A 50 -62.11 -37.86 -14.55
CA ALA A 50 -62.16 -39.33 -14.60
C ALA A 50 -61.62 -40.02 -15.87
N SER A 51 -60.46 -40.68 -15.72
CA SER A 51 -60.32 -42.08 -16.12
C SER A 51 -59.38 -42.81 -15.14
N SER A 52 -59.80 -44.02 -14.79
CA SER A 52 -59.42 -44.85 -13.65
C SER A 52 -58.45 -45.98 -14.03
N VAL A 53 -57.68 -46.49 -13.06
CA VAL A 53 -57.55 -47.92 -12.66
C VAL A 53 -56.51 -48.02 -11.51
N PRO A 54 -56.67 -48.93 -10.53
CA PRO A 54 -56.35 -48.66 -9.13
C PRO A 54 -55.01 -49.27 -8.68
N ARG A 55 -54.48 -48.77 -7.54
CA ARG A 55 -53.52 -49.54 -6.73
C ARG A 55 -54.11 -49.82 -5.34
N PRO A 56 -53.99 -51.06 -4.86
CA PRO A 56 -54.71 -51.54 -3.70
C PRO A 56 -54.18 -50.95 -2.40
N SER A 57 -55.12 -50.71 -1.48
CA SER A 57 -54.87 -50.67 -0.05
C SER A 57 -54.40 -52.04 0.41
N THR A 58 -53.22 -52.08 1.01
CA THR A 58 -52.83 -53.20 1.86
C THR A 58 -52.39 -52.59 3.17
N ALA A 59 -53.27 -52.69 4.17
CA ALA A 59 -52.88 -52.59 5.55
C ALA A 59 -51.83 -53.67 5.81
N LEU A 60 -50.61 -53.26 6.15
CA LEU A 60 -49.59 -54.16 6.65
C LEU A 60 -49.02 -53.57 7.94
N GLY A 61 -49.43 -54.18 9.05
CA GLY A 61 -48.57 -54.53 10.18
C GLY A 61 -47.71 -53.43 10.79
N THR A 62 -48.12 -53.01 11.98
CA THR A 62 -47.20 -52.69 13.06
C THR A 62 -46.07 -53.73 13.14
N SER A 63 -44.91 -53.35 12.63
CA SER A 63 -43.63 -53.99 12.91
C SER A 63 -42.69 -52.85 13.26
N GLY A 64 -42.40 -52.69 14.55
CA GLY A 64 -41.29 -51.86 15.01
C GLY A 64 -40.01 -52.29 14.30
N LYS A 65 -39.63 -51.58 13.24
CA LYS A 65 -38.31 -51.73 12.64
C LYS A 65 -37.36 -50.94 13.53
N ALA A 66 -36.65 -51.69 14.38
CA ALA A 66 -35.43 -51.24 15.04
C ALA A 66 -34.64 -50.36 14.06
N ALA A 67 -34.31 -49.15 14.51
CA ALA A 67 -33.49 -48.23 13.75
C ALA A 67 -32.24 -48.99 13.29
N LYS A 68 -32.14 -49.29 11.99
CA LYS A 68 -30.91 -49.86 11.43
C LYS A 68 -29.85 -48.79 11.60
N THR A 69 -29.08 -48.89 12.67
CA THR A 69 -27.86 -48.13 12.89
C THR A 69 -26.90 -48.49 11.77
N ARG A 70 -26.88 -47.66 10.72
CA ARG A 70 -25.86 -47.73 9.67
C ARG A 70 -24.58 -47.13 10.27
N PRO A 71 -23.43 -47.80 10.17
CA PRO A 71 -22.16 -47.17 10.52
C PRO A 71 -21.95 -46.03 9.50
N VAL A 72 -22.00 -44.80 9.98
CA VAL A 72 -21.70 -43.62 9.17
C VAL A 72 -20.23 -43.28 9.40
N LEU A 73 -19.47 -43.30 8.32
CA LEU A 73 -18.07 -42.90 8.29
C LEU A 73 -17.98 -41.59 7.52
N PHE A 74 -17.33 -40.61 8.11
CA PHE A 74 -17.11 -39.33 7.46
C PHE A 74 -15.73 -38.80 7.81
N ALA A 75 -15.10 -38.20 6.81
CA ALA A 75 -13.75 -37.67 6.92
C ALA A 75 -13.78 -36.19 7.26
N GLY A 76 -12.82 -35.78 8.07
CA GLY A 76 -12.60 -34.40 8.44
C GLY A 76 -11.13 -34.08 8.58
N GLU A 77 -10.86 -32.84 8.91
CA GLU A 77 -9.53 -32.35 9.22
C GLU A 77 -9.57 -31.54 10.51
N LEU A 78 -8.46 -31.56 11.24
CA LEU A 78 -8.34 -30.80 12.47
C LEU A 78 -8.03 -29.33 12.14
N ARG A 79 -8.88 -28.40 12.57
CA ARG A 79 -8.60 -26.97 12.45
C ARG A 79 -8.45 -26.32 13.81
N ALA A 80 -7.55 -25.35 13.89
CA ALA A 80 -7.47 -24.50 15.07
C ALA A 80 -8.58 -23.47 14.95
N ASN A 81 -9.40 -23.34 15.99
CA ASN A 81 -10.50 -22.38 15.98
C ASN A 81 -9.97 -20.93 15.92
N ASP A 82 -8.78 -20.70 16.49
CA ASP A 82 -8.08 -19.42 16.54
C ASP A 82 -7.17 -19.16 15.33
N SER A 83 -7.57 -19.59 14.14
CA SER A 83 -6.87 -19.23 12.88
C SER A 83 -7.11 -17.77 12.48
N GLN A 84 -6.06 -17.04 12.15
CA GLN A 84 -6.14 -15.66 11.63
C GLN A 84 -5.84 -15.69 10.14
N PRO A 85 -6.75 -15.29 9.24
CA PRO A 85 -6.39 -15.10 7.85
C PRO A 85 -5.40 -13.94 7.71
N ILE A 86 -4.43 -14.09 6.82
CA ILE A 86 -3.49 -13.06 6.37
C ILE A 86 -4.02 -12.56 5.03
N PRO A 87 -4.94 -11.58 5.01
CA PRO A 87 -5.47 -11.05 3.76
C PRO A 87 -4.37 -10.27 3.03
N ILE A 88 -4.36 -10.33 1.71
CA ILE A 88 -3.59 -9.40 0.90
C ILE A 88 -4.30 -8.04 1.00
N PRO A 89 -3.62 -7.03 1.58
CA PRO A 89 -4.26 -5.75 1.86
C PRO A 89 -4.70 -5.04 0.59
N SER A 90 -5.69 -4.17 0.73
CA SER A 90 -6.21 -3.37 -0.38
C SER A 90 -5.14 -2.44 -0.93
N SER A 91 -5.03 -2.40 -2.26
CA SER A 91 -4.15 -1.51 -3.00
C SER A 91 -4.89 -0.93 -4.20
N ASN A 92 -4.40 0.20 -4.71
CA ASN A 92 -4.89 0.83 -5.94
C ASN A 92 -4.48 0.09 -7.21
N VAL A 93 -3.61 -0.93 -7.10
CA VAL A 93 -3.17 -1.79 -8.19
C VAL A 93 -3.41 -3.24 -7.78
N SER A 94 -3.90 -4.07 -8.69
CA SER A 94 -4.01 -5.53 -8.51
C SER A 94 -3.68 -6.23 -9.82
N PRO A 95 -2.88 -7.31 -9.83
CA PRO A 95 -2.27 -7.98 -8.68
C PRO A 95 -1.14 -7.17 -8.02
N VAL A 96 -0.87 -7.43 -6.74
CA VAL A 96 0.22 -6.79 -5.97
C VAL A 96 1.38 -7.75 -5.78
N ASN A 97 2.60 -7.20 -5.73
CA ASN A 97 3.79 -7.96 -5.37
C ASN A 97 3.93 -8.02 -3.83
N ILE A 98 4.14 -9.22 -3.30
CA ILE A 98 4.37 -9.46 -1.88
C ILE A 98 5.87 -9.23 -1.62
N ARG A 99 6.22 -8.04 -1.11
CA ARG A 99 7.63 -7.68 -0.88
C ARG A 99 8.25 -8.36 0.32
N TYR A 100 7.44 -8.68 1.31
CA TYR A 100 7.88 -9.34 2.52
C TYR A 100 6.76 -10.24 3.01
N PHE A 101 7.08 -11.51 3.22
CA PHE A 101 6.21 -12.49 3.83
C PHE A 101 7.06 -13.33 4.78
N VAL A 102 6.68 -13.37 6.06
CA VAL A 102 7.34 -14.21 7.05
C VAL A 102 7.35 -15.66 6.55
N PRO A 103 8.50 -16.36 6.54
CA PRO A 103 8.58 -17.73 6.05
C PRO A 103 7.59 -18.66 6.75
N GLU A 104 7.04 -19.60 5.99
CA GLU A 104 6.15 -20.63 6.52
C GLU A 104 6.81 -21.43 7.66
N GLY A 105 6.01 -21.81 8.65
CA GLY A 105 6.48 -22.54 9.83
C GLY A 105 7.12 -21.66 10.90
N THR A 106 7.36 -20.37 10.62
CA THR A 106 7.91 -19.42 11.60
C THR A 106 6.86 -19.06 12.66
N GLN A 107 7.30 -19.02 13.92
CA GLN A 107 6.47 -18.55 15.03
C GLN A 107 6.51 -17.03 15.10
N VAL A 108 5.34 -16.39 15.06
CA VAL A 108 5.15 -14.95 15.18
C VAL A 108 4.42 -14.61 16.46
N LYS A 109 4.74 -13.44 17.02
CA LYS A 109 4.03 -12.87 18.16
C LYS A 109 3.01 -11.84 17.71
N ARG A 110 2.04 -11.57 18.57
CA ARG A 110 1.08 -10.48 18.40
C ARG A 110 1.81 -9.16 18.19
N GLY A 111 1.51 -8.50 17.08
CA GLY A 111 2.09 -7.22 16.67
C GLY A 111 3.15 -7.32 15.57
N ASP A 112 3.72 -8.52 15.35
CA ASP A 112 4.74 -8.75 14.33
C ASP A 112 4.16 -8.54 12.92
N VAL A 113 4.97 -7.95 12.03
CA VAL A 113 4.59 -7.81 10.62
C VAL A 113 4.72 -9.18 9.96
N VAL A 114 3.62 -9.67 9.40
CA VAL A 114 3.57 -10.99 8.76
C VAL A 114 3.67 -10.86 7.25
N LEU A 115 2.96 -9.90 6.67
CA LEU A 115 2.94 -9.67 5.24
C LEU A 115 2.98 -8.17 4.95
N ARG A 116 3.75 -7.79 3.93
CA ARG A 116 3.78 -6.42 3.42
C ARG A 116 3.85 -6.44 1.90
N ILE A 117 2.98 -5.65 1.28
CA ILE A 117 2.91 -5.52 -0.18
C ILE A 117 3.77 -4.35 -0.66
N ASP A 118 4.04 -4.32 -1.96
CA ASP A 118 4.62 -3.15 -2.62
C ASP A 118 3.65 -1.96 -2.60
N ALA A 119 3.67 -1.18 -1.54
CA ALA A 119 3.00 0.10 -1.52
C ALA A 119 3.90 1.13 -2.22
N ARG A 120 3.51 1.52 -3.45
CA ARG A 120 4.05 2.73 -4.12
C ARG A 120 3.97 4.01 -3.26
N ALA A 121 3.27 3.94 -2.14
CA ALA A 121 2.94 5.06 -1.28
C ALA A 121 4.14 5.78 -0.64
N GLY A 122 5.34 5.18 -0.58
CA GLY A 122 6.54 5.90 -0.13
C GLY A 122 6.90 7.08 -1.05
N ALA A 123 6.93 6.84 -2.37
CA ALA A 123 7.20 7.89 -3.37
C ALA A 123 6.07 8.94 -3.44
N ASP A 124 4.83 8.53 -3.12
CA ASP A 124 3.71 9.46 -3.05
C ASP A 124 3.84 10.44 -1.87
N LEU A 125 4.34 9.99 -0.71
CA LEU A 125 4.53 10.88 0.45
C LEU A 125 5.58 11.96 0.18
N ASP A 126 6.70 11.61 -0.45
CA ASP A 126 7.75 12.57 -0.80
C ASP A 126 7.22 13.60 -1.81
N ARG A 127 6.46 13.14 -2.81
CA ARG A 127 5.78 14.03 -3.77
C ARG A 127 4.76 14.95 -3.08
N ILE A 128 3.93 14.43 -2.18
CA ILE A 128 2.93 15.23 -1.44
C ILE A 128 3.63 16.25 -0.52
N ALA A 129 4.72 15.86 0.13
CA ALA A 129 5.51 16.78 0.97
C ALA A 129 6.17 17.88 0.14
N LEU A 130 6.64 17.54 -1.07
CA LEU A 130 7.15 18.50 -2.05
C LEU A 130 6.07 19.49 -2.49
N GLU A 131 4.91 18.98 -2.91
CA GLU A 131 3.75 19.80 -3.29
C GLU A 131 3.30 20.72 -2.15
N MET A 132 3.29 20.22 -0.90
CA MET A 132 2.98 21.04 0.27
C MET A 132 3.98 22.17 0.47
N THR A 133 5.27 21.89 0.30
CA THR A 133 6.33 22.89 0.44
C THR A 133 6.20 23.94 -0.64
N GLN A 134 6.01 23.54 -1.90
CA GLN A 134 5.81 24.45 -3.03
C GLN A 134 4.55 25.32 -2.84
N ALA A 135 3.42 24.72 -2.44
CA ALA A 135 2.19 25.46 -2.17
C ALA A 135 2.37 26.52 -1.06
N LYS A 136 3.09 26.17 0.02
CA LYS A 136 3.42 27.13 1.09
C LYS A 136 4.29 28.28 0.59
N GLN A 137 5.31 28.00 -0.23
CA GLN A 137 6.19 29.02 -0.81
C GLN A 137 5.43 29.94 -1.77
N THR A 138 4.61 29.39 -2.66
CA THR A 138 3.78 30.17 -3.60
C THR A 138 2.81 31.08 -2.84
N ASN A 139 2.14 30.55 -1.81
CA ASN A 139 1.25 31.35 -0.97
C ASN A 139 2.00 32.48 -0.24
N ALA A 140 3.17 32.20 0.34
CA ALA A 140 3.97 33.22 1.01
C ALA A 140 4.46 34.31 0.05
N ARG A 141 4.89 33.92 -1.16
CA ARG A 141 5.31 34.86 -2.22
C ARG A 141 4.16 35.77 -2.64
N GLU A 142 3.00 35.21 -2.95
CA GLU A 142 1.84 35.99 -3.41
C GLU A 142 1.31 36.93 -2.32
N VAL A 143 1.27 36.47 -1.06
CA VAL A 143 0.89 37.33 0.07
C VAL A 143 1.85 38.51 0.21
N ALA A 144 3.16 38.26 0.14
CA ALA A 144 4.15 39.34 0.21
C ALA A 144 4.04 40.34 -0.96
N GLU A 145 3.69 39.88 -2.16
CA GLU A 145 3.43 40.76 -3.31
C GLU A 145 2.15 41.60 -3.12
N LEU A 146 1.07 41.00 -2.61
CA LEU A 146 -0.17 41.70 -2.31
C LEU A 146 0.01 42.74 -1.19
N GLU A 147 0.88 42.49 -0.21
CA GLU A 147 1.22 43.48 0.83
C GLU A 147 1.90 44.72 0.23
N VAL A 148 2.79 44.55 -0.75
CA VAL A 148 3.39 45.70 -1.46
C VAL A 148 2.31 46.50 -2.20
N ARG A 149 1.37 45.82 -2.89
CA ARG A 149 0.24 46.49 -3.56
C ARG A 149 -0.69 47.20 -2.57
N GLN A 150 -0.93 46.64 -1.38
CA GLN A 150 -1.68 47.31 -0.32
C GLN A 150 -0.98 48.61 0.08
N ILE A 151 0.33 48.58 0.31
CA ILE A 151 1.11 49.76 0.69
C ILE A 151 1.08 50.82 -0.42
N GLU A 152 1.13 50.42 -1.69
CA GLU A 152 0.95 51.35 -2.81
C GLU A 152 -0.43 52.00 -2.84
N ALA A 153 -1.49 51.24 -2.53
CA ALA A 153 -2.85 51.78 -2.39
C ALA A 153 -2.97 52.73 -1.18
N GLU A 154 -2.32 52.42 -0.06
CA GLU A 154 -2.23 53.32 1.10
C GLU A 154 -1.51 54.63 0.74
N ARG A 155 -0.43 54.56 -0.05
CA ARG A 155 0.30 55.73 -0.54
C ARG A 155 -0.61 56.61 -1.39
N ALA A 156 -1.33 56.01 -2.33
CA ALA A 156 -2.27 56.72 -3.19
C ALA A 156 -3.40 57.39 -2.37
N LEU A 157 -3.87 56.71 -1.32
CA LEU A 157 -4.88 57.26 -0.41
C LEU A 157 -4.36 58.48 0.36
N ILE A 158 -3.13 58.42 0.90
CA ILE A 158 -2.51 59.55 1.61
C ILE A 158 -2.42 60.78 0.69
N LEU A 159 -1.98 60.59 -0.56
CA LEU A 159 -1.87 61.66 -1.55
C LEU A 159 -3.26 62.26 -1.88
N ALA A 160 -4.28 61.41 -2.07
CA ALA A 160 -5.65 61.86 -2.33
C ALA A 160 -6.26 62.63 -1.13
N LYS A 161 -5.99 62.19 0.11
CA LYS A 161 -6.41 62.90 1.33
C LYS A 161 -5.78 64.28 1.43
N ALA A 162 -4.49 64.38 1.14
CA ALA A 162 -3.78 65.67 1.13
C ALA A 162 -4.30 66.59 0.02
N ALA A 163 -4.55 66.06 -1.18
CA ALA A 163 -5.13 66.81 -2.29
C ALA A 163 -6.53 67.35 -1.94
N LEU A 164 -7.40 66.53 -1.34
CA LEU A 164 -8.71 66.97 -0.86
C LEU A 164 -8.58 68.03 0.25
N GLY A 165 -7.64 67.85 1.18
CA GLY A 165 -7.36 68.84 2.22
C GLY A 165 -7.01 70.20 1.63
N LYS A 166 -6.10 70.24 0.64
CA LYS A 166 -5.71 71.48 -0.05
C LYS A 166 -6.87 72.10 -0.82
N ALA A 167 -7.64 71.28 -1.56
CA ALA A 167 -8.81 71.75 -2.29
C ALA A 167 -9.90 72.32 -1.36
N LYS A 168 -10.05 71.78 -0.15
CA LYS A 168 -10.95 72.34 0.89
C LYS A 168 -10.50 73.71 1.38
N VAL A 169 -9.20 73.92 1.53
CA VAL A 169 -8.64 75.22 1.92
C VAL A 169 -8.88 76.26 0.82
N ASP A 170 -8.72 75.89 -0.45
CA ASP A 170 -8.98 76.78 -1.59
C ASP A 170 -10.47 77.09 -1.80
N ALA A 171 -11.33 76.07 -1.70
CA ALA A 171 -12.78 76.22 -1.85
C ALA A 171 -13.46 76.98 -0.69
N ALA A 172 -12.78 77.14 0.45
CA ALA A 172 -13.27 77.92 1.58
C ALA A 172 -13.15 79.45 1.38
N LEU A 173 -12.46 79.89 0.32
CA LEU A 173 -12.32 81.31 -0.01
C LEU A 173 -13.67 81.94 -0.41
N PRO A 174 -14.10 83.04 0.23
CA PRO A 174 -15.35 83.70 -0.12
C PRO A 174 -15.34 84.23 -1.56
N LYS A 175 -16.46 84.12 -2.28
CA LYS A 175 -16.64 84.63 -3.65
C LYS A 175 -16.33 86.13 -3.79
N ALA A 176 -16.44 86.91 -2.71
CA ALA A 176 -16.10 88.32 -2.70
C ALA A 176 -14.58 88.62 -2.76
N GLN A 177 -13.73 87.63 -2.45
CA GLN A 177 -12.27 87.79 -2.33
C GLN A 177 -11.47 87.21 -3.51
N ILE A 178 -12.14 86.49 -4.42
CA ILE A 178 -11.52 85.82 -5.57
C ILE A 178 -12.37 86.02 -6.84
N ALA A 179 -11.77 85.84 -8.02
CA ALA A 179 -12.51 85.91 -9.27
C ALA A 179 -13.59 84.81 -9.31
N ALA A 180 -14.76 85.12 -9.90
CA ALA A 180 -15.87 84.17 -9.98
C ALA A 180 -15.47 82.84 -10.67
N LEU A 181 -14.61 82.93 -11.70
CA LEU A 181 -14.07 81.75 -12.39
C LEU A 181 -13.18 80.90 -11.48
N ASP A 182 -12.34 81.52 -10.65
CA ASP A 182 -11.46 80.81 -9.72
C ASP A 182 -12.27 80.13 -8.62
N TYR A 183 -13.32 80.79 -8.13
CA TYR A 183 -14.27 80.18 -7.20
C TYR A 183 -14.88 78.91 -7.79
N ASP A 184 -15.45 78.99 -9.01
CA ASP A 184 -16.07 77.83 -9.67
C ASP A 184 -15.05 76.71 -9.92
N LYS A 185 -13.81 77.07 -10.27
CA LYS A 185 -12.70 76.11 -10.44
C LYS A 185 -12.37 75.39 -9.13
N TYR A 186 -12.22 76.11 -8.01
CA TYR A 186 -11.92 75.50 -6.71
C TYR A 186 -13.06 74.60 -6.21
N GLN A 187 -14.32 74.99 -6.46
CA GLN A 187 -15.46 74.11 -6.18
C GLN A 187 -15.40 72.83 -7.03
N GLY A 188 -15.07 72.95 -8.32
CA GLY A 188 -14.87 71.80 -9.21
C GLY A 188 -13.73 70.88 -8.77
N GLU A 189 -12.61 71.44 -8.32
CA GLU A 189 -11.45 70.69 -7.82
C GLU A 189 -11.75 69.97 -6.50
N LEU A 190 -12.53 70.58 -5.61
CA LEU A 190 -13.00 69.96 -4.38
C LEU A 190 -13.88 68.74 -4.67
N GLU A 191 -14.85 68.85 -5.57
CA GLU A 191 -15.71 67.73 -5.97
C GLU A 191 -14.93 66.63 -6.71
N ARG A 192 -13.94 67.00 -7.52
CA ARG A 192 -13.02 66.04 -8.14
C ARG A 192 -12.20 65.29 -7.09
N SER A 193 -11.64 66.00 -6.13
CA SER A 193 -10.79 65.42 -5.07
C SER A 193 -11.58 64.54 -4.11
N LYS A 194 -12.85 64.88 -3.82
CA LYS A 194 -13.76 64.02 -3.05
C LYS A 194 -13.99 62.68 -3.76
N ARG A 195 -14.30 62.72 -5.05
CA ARG A 195 -14.50 61.50 -5.86
C ARG A 195 -13.22 60.67 -5.97
N ASP A 196 -12.07 61.30 -6.16
CA ASP A 196 -10.79 60.58 -6.22
C ASP A 196 -10.47 59.90 -4.88
N LEU A 197 -10.70 60.59 -3.75
CA LEU A 197 -10.55 59.99 -2.42
C LEU A 197 -11.43 58.74 -2.27
N GLU A 198 -12.71 58.81 -2.63
CA GLU A 198 -13.63 57.67 -2.57
C GLU A 198 -13.14 56.48 -3.41
N VAL A 199 -12.58 56.75 -4.60
CA VAL A 199 -12.00 55.71 -5.45
C VAL A 199 -10.76 55.07 -4.79
N LYS A 200 -9.87 55.87 -4.17
CA LYS A 200 -8.69 55.33 -3.49
C LYS A 200 -9.02 54.58 -2.20
N GLU A 201 -10.05 54.99 -1.47
CA GLU A 201 -10.55 54.27 -0.29
C GLU A 201 -11.09 52.89 -0.68
N LYS A 202 -11.90 52.82 -1.75
CA LYS A 202 -12.36 51.53 -2.30
C LYS A 202 -11.20 50.67 -2.79
N ALA A 203 -10.20 51.25 -3.46
CA ALA A 203 -9.03 50.52 -3.92
C ALA A 203 -8.23 49.89 -2.75
N LEU A 204 -8.06 50.62 -1.64
CA LEU A 204 -7.41 50.08 -0.44
C LEU A 204 -8.23 48.96 0.22
N ALA A 205 -9.57 49.11 0.27
CA ALA A 205 -10.44 48.06 0.80
C ALA A 205 -10.32 46.76 -0.02
N ILE A 206 -10.32 46.87 -1.35
CA ILE A 206 -10.13 45.74 -2.27
C ILE A 206 -8.76 45.09 -2.06
N ALA A 207 -7.69 45.88 -1.89
CA ALA A 207 -6.34 45.35 -1.65
C ALA A 207 -6.24 44.57 -0.32
N LYS A 208 -6.84 45.08 0.76
CA LYS A 208 -6.90 44.38 2.05
C LYS A 208 -7.71 43.09 1.97
N GLU A 209 -8.85 43.13 1.30
CA GLU A 209 -9.69 41.94 1.10
C GLU A 209 -9.00 40.88 0.23
N ALA A 210 -8.19 41.29 -0.76
CA ALA A 210 -7.40 40.37 -1.57
C ALA A 210 -6.38 39.58 -0.73
N ILE A 211 -5.70 40.22 0.22
CA ILE A 211 -4.79 39.53 1.16
C ILE A 211 -5.55 38.56 2.04
N HIS A 212 -6.67 38.99 2.63
CA HIS A 212 -7.48 38.13 3.49
C HIS A 212 -7.97 36.88 2.75
N ARG A 213 -8.52 37.05 1.53
CA ARG A 213 -8.93 35.94 0.66
C ARG A 213 -7.77 35.02 0.34
N LYS A 214 -6.60 35.55 -0.03
CA LYS A 214 -5.43 34.74 -0.37
C LYS A 214 -4.92 33.92 0.83
N LEU A 215 -4.98 34.47 2.04
CA LEU A 215 -4.62 33.74 3.26
C LEU A 215 -5.59 32.59 3.55
N GLU A 216 -6.89 32.81 3.41
CA GLU A 216 -7.91 31.76 3.60
C GLU A 216 -7.80 30.67 2.51
N ASP A 217 -7.69 31.07 1.24
CA ASP A 217 -7.46 30.14 0.12
C ASP A 217 -6.17 29.33 0.32
N GLY A 218 -5.10 29.99 0.80
CA GLY A 218 -3.84 29.35 1.09
C GLY A 218 -3.93 28.31 2.21
N LYS A 219 -4.66 28.61 3.30
CA LYS A 219 -4.94 27.65 4.38
C LYS A 219 -5.75 26.46 3.89
N LEU A 220 -6.79 26.69 3.10
CA LEU A 220 -7.61 25.62 2.52
C LEU A 220 -6.81 24.73 1.58
N ALA A 221 -5.94 25.32 0.74
CA ALA A 221 -5.05 24.56 -0.14
C ALA A 221 -4.08 23.67 0.64
N VAL A 222 -3.43 24.20 1.69
CA VAL A 222 -2.54 23.40 2.56
C VAL A 222 -3.31 22.29 3.26
N ARG A 223 -4.50 22.59 3.80
CA ARG A 223 -5.35 21.58 4.46
C ARG A 223 -5.76 20.45 3.51
N LYS A 224 -6.05 20.76 2.23
CA LYS A 224 -6.33 19.73 1.21
C LYS A 224 -5.15 18.79 1.03
N ILE A 225 -3.93 19.32 0.95
CA ILE A 225 -2.70 18.53 0.81
C ILE A 225 -2.41 17.73 2.09
N GLU A 226 -2.67 18.29 3.27
CA GLU A 226 -2.56 17.56 4.55
C GLU A 226 -3.50 16.36 4.62
N VAL A 227 -4.75 16.51 4.15
CA VAL A 227 -5.70 15.39 4.07
C VAL A 227 -5.21 14.32 3.09
N GLN A 228 -4.66 14.71 1.94
CA GLN A 228 -4.05 13.77 1.00
C GLN A 228 -2.85 13.04 1.62
N GLN A 229 -2.00 13.75 2.39
CA GLN A 229 -0.88 13.15 3.10
C GLN A 229 -1.35 12.16 4.17
N ALA A 230 -2.38 12.51 4.94
CA ALA A 230 -2.96 11.64 5.95
C ALA A 230 -3.57 10.37 5.32
N PHE A 231 -4.27 10.52 4.19
CA PHE A 231 -4.80 9.40 3.42
C PHE A 231 -3.69 8.49 2.89
N ALA A 232 -2.63 9.04 2.31
CA ALA A 232 -1.48 8.28 1.84
C ALA A 232 -0.78 7.51 2.98
N LYS A 233 -0.60 8.15 4.16
CA LYS A 233 -0.06 7.49 5.36
C LYS A 233 -0.96 6.35 5.85
N ALA A 234 -2.27 6.53 5.83
CA ALA A 234 -3.23 5.49 6.20
C ALA A 234 -3.15 4.30 5.23
N ASN A 235 -3.02 4.55 3.92
CA ASN A 235 -2.87 3.50 2.92
C ASN A 235 -1.54 2.74 3.09
N MET A 236 -0.44 3.41 3.47
CA MET A 236 0.81 2.73 3.83
C MET A 236 0.66 1.81 5.03
N ALA A 237 -0.02 2.28 6.08
CA ALA A 237 -0.27 1.47 7.27
C ALA A 237 -1.14 0.25 6.94
N GLN A 238 -2.08 0.39 6.01
CA GLN A 238 -2.93 -0.72 5.54
C GLN A 238 -2.17 -1.71 4.66
N ALA A 239 -1.08 -1.31 3.99
CA ALA A 239 -0.25 -2.20 3.17
C ALA A 239 0.60 -3.19 3.99
N GLU A 240 0.63 -3.04 5.31
CA GLU A 240 1.24 -3.98 6.25
C GLU A 240 0.16 -4.76 7.00
N VAL A 241 0.29 -6.09 7.01
CA VAL A 241 -0.54 -7.00 7.79
C VAL A 241 0.25 -7.45 9.01
N ARG A 242 -0.31 -7.21 10.19
CA ARG A 242 0.29 -7.60 11.47
C ARG A 242 -0.46 -8.78 12.09
N ALA A 243 0.27 -9.61 12.82
CA ALA A 243 -0.30 -10.68 13.62
C ALA A 243 -1.14 -10.08 14.76
N THR A 244 -2.41 -10.48 14.88
CA THR A 244 -3.29 -10.08 15.99
C THR A 244 -3.15 -11.00 17.21
N ARG A 245 -2.45 -12.12 17.04
CA ARG A 245 -2.23 -13.17 18.03
C ARG A 245 -0.89 -13.86 17.78
N ASP A 246 -0.45 -14.61 18.78
CA ASP A 246 0.72 -15.48 18.64
C ASP A 246 0.33 -16.73 17.84
N GLY A 247 1.22 -17.21 16.99
CA GLY A 247 0.94 -18.40 16.18
C GLY A 247 2.01 -18.71 15.16
N VAL A 248 1.77 -19.75 14.37
CA VAL A 248 2.67 -20.20 13.30
C VAL A 248 2.10 -19.78 11.95
N VAL A 249 2.93 -19.20 11.10
CA VAL A 249 2.53 -18.72 9.76
C VAL A 249 2.47 -19.87 8.77
N ILE A 250 1.39 -19.95 8.01
CA ILE A 250 1.17 -20.91 6.92
C ILE A 250 0.89 -20.15 5.64
N HIS A 251 1.52 -20.55 4.55
CA HIS A 251 1.33 -19.92 3.26
C HIS A 251 0.13 -20.52 2.53
N GLY A 252 -0.61 -19.65 1.86
CA GLY A 252 -1.72 -20.02 1.00
C GLY A 252 -1.28 -20.26 -0.44
N TYR A 253 -2.26 -20.64 -1.26
CA TYR A 253 -2.11 -20.79 -2.69
C TYR A 253 -3.00 -19.77 -3.38
N ASP A 254 -2.52 -19.22 -4.49
CA ASP A 254 -3.34 -18.38 -5.35
C ASP A 254 -4.43 -19.20 -6.02
N HIS A 255 -5.68 -18.73 -5.94
CA HIS A 255 -6.86 -19.46 -6.41
C HIS A 255 -6.90 -19.63 -7.94
N TRP A 256 -6.23 -18.75 -8.68
CA TRP A 256 -6.22 -18.81 -10.15
C TRP A 256 -5.01 -19.57 -10.69
N SER A 257 -3.80 -19.20 -10.25
CA SER A 257 -2.58 -19.83 -10.77
C SER A 257 -2.25 -21.17 -10.11
N GLY A 258 -2.87 -21.48 -8.96
CA GLY A 258 -2.54 -22.65 -8.15
C GLY A 258 -1.11 -22.61 -7.58
N ARG A 259 -0.40 -21.49 -7.78
CA ARG A 259 0.96 -21.28 -7.30
C ARG A 259 0.92 -20.93 -5.82
N ARG A 260 1.97 -21.33 -5.12
CA ARG A 260 2.19 -20.96 -3.73
C ARG A 260 2.49 -19.46 -3.65
N LEU A 261 1.92 -18.79 -2.65
CA LEU A 261 2.18 -17.38 -2.38
C LEU A 261 3.37 -17.29 -1.44
N ASP A 262 4.49 -16.76 -1.94
CA ASP A 262 5.72 -16.55 -1.18
C ASP A 262 6.24 -15.12 -1.39
N GLU A 263 7.29 -14.74 -0.67
CA GLU A 263 7.98 -13.46 -0.87
C GLU A 263 8.49 -13.33 -2.33
N GLY A 264 8.22 -12.18 -2.94
CA GLY A 264 8.45 -11.92 -4.37
C GLY A 264 7.36 -12.44 -5.31
N GLY A 265 6.35 -13.15 -4.77
CA GLY A 265 5.18 -13.62 -5.52
C GLY A 265 4.14 -12.52 -5.75
N MET A 266 3.30 -12.72 -6.77
CA MET A 266 2.14 -11.86 -7.02
C MET A 266 0.88 -12.45 -6.39
N GLY A 267 0.09 -11.62 -5.74
CA GLY A 267 -1.20 -12.01 -5.20
C GLY A 267 -2.28 -10.98 -5.46
N GLN A 268 -3.53 -11.44 -5.51
CA GLN A 268 -4.68 -10.58 -5.79
C GLN A 268 -5.15 -9.89 -4.51
N VAL A 269 -5.47 -8.59 -4.58
CA VAL A 269 -5.99 -7.87 -3.42
C VAL A 269 -7.28 -8.52 -2.90
N GLY A 270 -7.42 -8.60 -1.57
CA GLY A 270 -8.59 -9.19 -0.92
C GLY A 270 -8.61 -10.72 -0.85
N THR A 271 -7.68 -11.43 -1.51
CA THR A 271 -7.51 -12.87 -1.28
C THR A 271 -6.70 -13.12 -0.01
N THR A 272 -6.73 -14.34 0.52
CA THR A 272 -5.95 -14.71 1.70
C THR A 272 -4.62 -15.29 1.26
N ALA A 273 -3.52 -14.61 1.62
CA ALA A 273 -2.17 -15.06 1.32
C ALA A 273 -1.71 -16.21 2.21
N GLY A 274 -2.33 -16.40 3.37
CA GLY A 274 -1.95 -17.42 4.34
C GLY A 274 -2.74 -17.29 5.64
N TYR A 275 -2.33 -18.03 6.67
CA TYR A 275 -2.94 -17.97 7.99
C TYR A 275 -1.88 -17.90 9.09
N VAL A 276 -2.15 -17.14 10.15
CA VAL A 276 -1.44 -17.29 11.43
C VAL A 276 -2.27 -18.22 12.29
N MET A 277 -1.75 -19.42 12.52
CA MET A 277 -2.41 -20.46 13.29
C MET A 277 -2.02 -20.35 14.75
N GLY A 278 -2.98 -20.04 15.62
CA GLY A 278 -2.74 -20.01 17.06
C GLY A 278 -2.65 -21.40 17.68
N SER A 279 -2.42 -21.43 18.99
CA SER A 279 -2.28 -22.65 19.80
C SER A 279 -3.56 -23.07 20.52
N GLY A 280 -4.71 -22.48 20.16
CA GLY A 280 -5.98 -22.68 20.84
C GLY A 280 -6.63 -24.04 20.60
N ASP A 281 -7.84 -24.19 21.12
CA ASP A 281 -8.58 -25.45 21.08
C ASP A 281 -8.82 -25.92 19.64
N LEU A 282 -8.43 -27.17 19.40
CA LEU A 282 -8.54 -27.84 18.10
C LEU A 282 -9.94 -28.43 17.94
N GLN A 283 -10.59 -28.13 16.82
CA GLN A 283 -11.89 -28.68 16.46
C GLN A 283 -11.79 -29.48 15.16
N ILE A 284 -12.56 -30.55 15.04
CA ILE A 284 -12.59 -31.36 13.81
C ILE A 284 -13.67 -30.79 12.91
N TYR A 285 -13.25 -30.33 11.73
CA TYR A 285 -14.14 -29.94 10.65
C TYR A 285 -14.32 -31.12 9.71
N ALA A 286 -15.50 -31.72 9.77
CA ALA A 286 -15.81 -32.92 9.02
C ALA A 286 -16.89 -32.68 7.96
N TYR A 287 -16.86 -33.50 6.91
CA TYR A 287 -17.77 -33.39 5.79
C TYR A 287 -18.69 -34.61 5.77
N LEU A 288 -19.93 -34.41 6.20
CA LEU A 288 -20.95 -35.46 6.24
C LEU A 288 -21.69 -35.51 4.91
N LEU A 289 -21.75 -36.67 4.26
CA LEU A 289 -22.44 -36.82 2.98
C LEU A 289 -23.95 -36.58 3.13
N GLU A 290 -24.59 -35.97 2.14
CA GLU A 290 -26.03 -35.65 2.17
C GLU A 290 -26.91 -36.88 2.47
N VAL A 291 -26.56 -38.04 1.91
CA VAL A 291 -27.29 -39.31 2.12
C VAL A 291 -27.22 -39.77 3.58
N ASP A 292 -26.15 -39.44 4.29
CA ASP A 292 -25.90 -39.87 5.67
C ASP A 292 -26.44 -38.89 6.71
N ARG A 293 -26.83 -37.67 6.28
CA ARG A 293 -27.38 -36.62 7.15
C ARG A 293 -28.53 -37.08 8.07
N PRO A 294 -29.50 -37.91 7.64
CA PRO A 294 -30.60 -38.34 8.51
C PRO A 294 -30.17 -39.23 9.68
N PHE A 295 -29.00 -39.86 9.60
CA PHE A 295 -28.51 -40.82 10.60
C PHE A 295 -27.63 -40.18 11.68
N VAL A 296 -27.35 -38.89 11.57
CA VAL A 296 -26.46 -38.15 12.48
C VAL A 296 -27.25 -37.05 13.21
N LYS A 297 -27.16 -37.04 14.55
CA LYS A 297 -27.82 -36.03 15.41
C LYS A 297 -26.80 -35.12 16.09
N LEU A 298 -27.23 -33.89 16.39
CA LEU A 298 -26.43 -32.93 17.14
C LEU A 298 -26.19 -33.44 18.57
N GLY A 299 -24.98 -33.27 19.10
CA GLY A 299 -24.59 -33.75 20.43
C GLY A 299 -24.21 -35.24 20.52
N GLN A 300 -24.27 -35.98 19.41
CA GLN A 300 -23.95 -37.42 19.40
C GLN A 300 -22.44 -37.67 19.60
N GLU A 301 -22.11 -38.74 20.33
CA GLU A 301 -20.73 -39.18 20.56
C GLU A 301 -20.17 -39.99 19.39
N LEU A 302 -18.92 -39.71 19.06
CA LEU A 302 -18.17 -40.25 17.94
C LEU A 302 -16.82 -40.77 18.41
N ILE A 303 -16.26 -41.68 17.62
CA ILE A 303 -14.88 -42.12 17.73
C ILE A 303 -14.10 -41.47 16.58
N ALA A 304 -13.13 -40.65 16.93
CA ALA A 304 -12.18 -40.03 16.02
C ALA A 304 -10.90 -40.87 15.92
N ARG A 305 -10.52 -41.23 14.70
CA ARG A 305 -9.24 -41.89 14.38
C ARG A 305 -8.43 -41.00 13.46
N PHE A 306 -7.21 -40.67 13.88
CA PHE A 306 -6.31 -39.81 13.12
C PHE A 306 -5.42 -40.67 12.22
N ASP A 307 -5.21 -40.25 10.98
CA ASP A 307 -4.40 -41.02 10.02
C ASP A 307 -2.91 -41.06 10.45
N ALA A 308 -2.43 -39.99 11.09
CA ALA A 308 -1.12 -39.95 11.72
C ALA A 308 -0.97 -40.97 12.87
N PHE A 309 -2.05 -41.30 13.59
CA PHE A 309 -2.07 -42.18 14.76
C PHE A 309 -3.16 -43.26 14.67
N PRO A 310 -3.04 -44.23 13.74
CA PRO A 310 -4.13 -45.17 13.42
C PRO A 310 -4.45 -46.16 14.55
N SER A 311 -3.56 -46.30 15.55
CA SER A 311 -3.72 -47.19 16.71
C SER A 311 -4.46 -46.55 17.88
N VAL A 312 -4.71 -45.23 17.85
CA VAL A 312 -5.34 -44.50 18.97
C VAL A 312 -6.67 -43.91 18.53
N ALA A 313 -7.70 -44.14 19.34
CA ALA A 313 -9.06 -43.67 19.11
C ALA A 313 -9.44 -42.65 20.19
N VAL A 314 -9.93 -41.48 19.78
CA VAL A 314 -10.30 -40.39 20.69
C VAL A 314 -11.82 -40.21 20.67
N LYS A 315 -12.42 -39.98 21.83
CA LYS A 315 -13.86 -39.66 21.92
C LYS A 315 -14.09 -38.21 21.52
N ALA A 316 -15.08 -37.98 20.68
CA ALA A 316 -15.45 -36.66 20.19
C ALA A 316 -16.98 -36.49 20.21
N ARG A 317 -17.47 -35.25 20.21
CA ARG A 317 -18.90 -34.92 20.24
C ARG A 317 -19.26 -33.93 19.15
N ILE A 318 -20.36 -34.19 18.43
CA ILE A 318 -20.86 -33.27 17.41
C ILE A 318 -21.40 -32.02 18.08
N GLU A 319 -20.77 -30.89 17.80
CA GLU A 319 -21.21 -29.57 18.28
C GLU A 319 -22.28 -29.00 17.35
N SER A 320 -22.01 -28.96 16.05
CA SER A 320 -22.93 -28.36 15.08
C SER A 320 -22.83 -28.99 13.69
N ILE A 321 -23.93 -28.91 12.95
CA ILE A 321 -24.04 -29.33 11.55
C ILE A 321 -24.63 -28.15 10.78
N VAL A 322 -23.92 -27.65 9.78
CA VAL A 322 -24.38 -26.55 8.92
C VAL A 322 -25.62 -27.00 8.13
N GLY A 323 -26.64 -26.14 8.03
CA GLY A 323 -27.93 -26.49 7.41
C GLY A 323 -27.92 -26.53 5.88
N ALA A 324 -26.93 -25.93 5.22
CA ALA A 324 -26.79 -25.92 3.77
C ALA A 324 -25.69 -26.91 3.32
N PRO A 325 -25.95 -27.79 2.34
CA PRO A 325 -24.95 -28.71 1.82
C PRO A 325 -24.09 -28.06 0.73
N GLU A 326 -22.78 -28.24 0.80
CA GLU A 326 -21.77 -27.71 -0.11
C GLU A 326 -21.21 -28.80 -1.03
N ALA A 327 -20.83 -28.45 -2.25
CA ALA A 327 -20.16 -29.38 -3.16
C ALA A 327 -18.65 -29.38 -2.89
N LYS A 328 -18.03 -30.58 -2.85
CA LYS A 328 -16.58 -30.72 -2.70
C LYS A 328 -15.99 -31.39 -3.93
N ALA A 329 -15.62 -30.58 -4.92
CA ALA A 329 -15.22 -31.03 -6.26
C ALA A 329 -14.08 -32.05 -6.25
N SER A 330 -13.12 -31.94 -5.31
CA SER A 330 -12.03 -32.91 -5.15
C SER A 330 -12.47 -34.29 -4.71
N TRP A 331 -13.69 -34.43 -4.16
CA TRP A 331 -14.27 -35.68 -3.67
C TRP A 331 -15.45 -36.16 -4.56
N GLY A 332 -15.58 -35.59 -5.76
CA GLY A 332 -16.61 -35.95 -6.74
C GLY A 332 -17.84 -35.04 -6.73
N LYS A 333 -18.96 -35.55 -7.28
CA LYS A 333 -20.22 -34.79 -7.47
C LYS A 333 -21.14 -34.77 -6.23
N GLY A 334 -20.68 -35.34 -5.11
CA GLY A 334 -21.46 -35.41 -3.87
C GLY A 334 -21.60 -34.03 -3.21
N ARG A 335 -22.71 -33.84 -2.49
CA ARG A 335 -22.90 -32.69 -1.60
C ARG A 335 -22.69 -33.12 -0.15
N TYR A 336 -22.08 -32.24 0.63
CA TYR A 336 -21.65 -32.53 1.99
C TYR A 336 -22.11 -31.42 2.94
N PHE A 337 -22.57 -31.80 4.12
CA PHE A 337 -22.84 -30.91 5.23
C PHE A 337 -21.58 -30.77 6.08
N LYS A 338 -21.11 -29.53 6.23
CA LYS A 338 -19.98 -29.22 7.12
C LYS A 338 -20.42 -29.42 8.56
N THR A 339 -19.68 -30.22 9.30
CA THR A 339 -19.96 -30.64 10.67
C THR A 339 -18.78 -30.26 11.56
N ILE A 340 -19.04 -29.56 12.65
CA ILE A 340 -18.03 -29.19 13.65
C ILE A 340 -18.14 -30.17 14.81
N VAL A 341 -17.03 -30.79 15.17
CA VAL A 341 -16.94 -31.81 16.22
C VAL A 341 -15.86 -31.40 17.22
N ASN A 342 -16.24 -31.34 18.49
CA ASN A 342 -15.32 -31.07 19.60
C ASN A 342 -14.68 -32.36 20.10
N ILE A 343 -13.40 -32.29 20.42
CA ILE A 343 -12.65 -33.39 21.02
C ILE A 343 -12.78 -33.29 22.54
N ALA A 344 -13.00 -34.40 23.23
CA ALA A 344 -13.01 -34.39 24.69
C ALA A 344 -11.61 -34.07 25.24
N GLU A 345 -11.51 -33.14 26.20
CA GLU A 345 -10.27 -32.54 26.74
C GLU A 345 -9.23 -33.55 27.29
N SER A 346 -9.61 -34.81 27.51
CA SER A 346 -8.73 -35.86 28.03
C SER A 346 -7.97 -36.63 26.92
N HIS A 347 -7.18 -35.93 26.11
CA HIS A 347 -6.31 -36.58 25.12
C HIS A 347 -4.84 -36.26 25.36
N SER A 348 -4.00 -37.29 25.52
CA SER A 348 -2.54 -37.14 25.65
C SER A 348 -1.82 -37.13 24.30
N LEU A 349 -2.55 -36.97 23.19
CA LEU A 349 -1.99 -36.99 21.84
C LEU A 349 -1.53 -35.58 21.43
N PRO A 350 -0.36 -35.45 20.77
CA PRO A 350 0.10 -34.20 20.18
C PRO A 350 -0.67 -33.94 18.88
N LEU A 351 -1.96 -33.62 19.00
CA LEU A 351 -2.82 -33.27 17.86
C LEU A 351 -2.40 -31.93 17.29
N GLN A 352 -2.38 -31.81 15.96
CA GLN A 352 -1.96 -30.59 15.27
C GLN A 352 -2.92 -30.23 14.14
N HIS A 353 -2.92 -28.96 13.77
CA HIS A 353 -3.70 -28.47 12.65
C HIS A 353 -3.38 -29.25 11.36
N GLY A 354 -4.41 -29.46 10.55
CA GLY A 354 -4.33 -30.09 9.22
C GLY A 354 -4.29 -31.63 9.25
N MET A 355 -4.26 -32.26 10.43
CA MET A 355 -4.34 -33.72 10.54
C MET A 355 -5.69 -34.23 10.02
N SER A 356 -5.66 -35.30 9.23
CA SER A 356 -6.83 -35.99 8.71
C SER A 356 -7.45 -36.90 9.76
N VAL A 357 -8.78 -36.86 9.87
CA VAL A 357 -9.54 -37.63 10.86
C VAL A 357 -10.65 -38.41 10.17
N ALA A 358 -10.71 -39.71 10.43
CA ALA A 358 -11.88 -40.52 10.16
C ALA A 358 -12.77 -40.54 11.41
N LEU A 359 -14.03 -40.12 11.25
CA LEU A 359 -15.04 -40.14 12.29
C LEU A 359 -15.99 -41.30 12.05
N GLU A 360 -16.25 -42.06 13.11
CA GLU A 360 -17.22 -43.14 13.14
C GLU A 360 -18.22 -42.93 14.29
N LEU A 361 -19.49 -43.20 14.03
CA LEU A 361 -20.52 -43.18 15.08
C LEU A 361 -20.23 -44.27 16.12
N ALA A 362 -20.18 -43.89 17.40
CA ALA A 362 -20.05 -44.85 18.48
C ALA A 362 -21.32 -45.73 18.55
N SER A 363 -21.26 -46.92 17.96
CA SER A 363 -22.36 -47.89 18.05
C SER A 363 -22.35 -48.56 19.43
N GLN A 364 -23.47 -48.51 20.16
CA GLN A 364 -23.61 -49.10 21.49
C GLN A 364 -23.61 -50.65 21.54
N THR A 365 -23.24 -51.34 20.47
CA THR A 365 -23.34 -52.80 20.42
C THR A 365 -22.19 -53.44 19.64
N GLN A 366 -20.98 -53.41 20.18
CA GLN A 366 -19.93 -54.40 19.87
C GLN A 366 -19.04 -54.65 21.09
N ALA A 367 -19.54 -55.45 22.02
CA ALA A 367 -18.68 -56.37 22.77
C ALA A 367 -18.47 -57.61 21.90
N ASN A 368 -17.24 -58.12 21.85
CA ASN A 368 -16.79 -59.26 21.03
C ASN A 368 -16.83 -59.06 19.51
N GLN A 369 -15.74 -58.49 18.96
CA GLN A 369 -14.79 -59.24 18.14
C GLN A 369 -13.49 -58.43 18.07
N VAL A 370 -12.59 -58.69 19.01
CA VAL A 370 -11.17 -58.37 18.85
C VAL A 370 -10.66 -59.30 17.75
N SER A 371 -10.75 -58.86 16.50
CA SER A 371 -9.92 -59.41 15.45
C SER A 371 -8.48 -59.05 15.80
N THR A 372 -7.73 -60.04 16.26
CA THR A 372 -6.29 -59.98 16.39
C THR A 372 -5.71 -59.72 15.00
N ARG A 373 -5.59 -58.44 14.64
CA ARG A 373 -4.75 -58.04 13.52
C ARG A 373 -3.34 -58.45 13.92
N SER A 374 -2.85 -59.49 13.27
CA SER A 374 -1.48 -59.99 13.35
C SER A 374 -0.50 -58.85 13.58
N LYS A 375 0.37 -58.99 14.59
CA LYS A 375 1.54 -58.13 14.79
C LYS A 375 2.13 -57.82 13.41
N PRO A 376 2.21 -56.54 12.98
CA PRO A 376 2.94 -56.24 11.77
C PRO A 376 4.36 -56.73 12.01
N ASN A 377 4.82 -57.58 11.11
CA ASN A 377 6.21 -57.98 11.03
C ASN A 377 6.99 -56.66 10.92
N ILE A 378 7.72 -56.28 11.97
CA ILE A 378 8.60 -55.11 11.95
C ILE A 378 9.81 -55.51 11.13
N SER A 379 9.62 -55.66 9.82
CA SER A 379 10.72 -55.51 8.88
C SER A 379 11.15 -54.06 9.02
N ASN A 380 12.41 -53.81 9.37
CA ASN A 380 13.05 -52.49 9.35
C ASN A 380 12.59 -51.73 8.10
N LYS A 381 11.59 -50.86 8.26
CA LYS A 381 10.99 -50.14 7.14
C LYS A 381 11.63 -48.79 7.13
N SER A 382 12.78 -48.69 6.45
CA SER A 382 13.42 -47.40 6.22
C SER A 382 12.47 -46.51 5.42
N ILE A 383 12.23 -45.31 5.93
CA ILE A 383 11.37 -44.34 5.25
C ILE A 383 12.25 -43.56 4.28
N ASN A 384 11.95 -43.68 2.99
CA ASN A 384 12.64 -42.92 1.95
C ASN A 384 11.79 -41.72 1.57
N LEU A 385 12.37 -40.54 1.66
CA LEU A 385 11.74 -39.26 1.35
C LEU A 385 12.56 -38.53 0.31
N GLU A 386 11.87 -37.87 -0.62
CA GLU A 386 12.48 -36.84 -1.45
C GLU A 386 12.49 -35.54 -0.66
N ALA A 387 13.64 -34.87 -0.65
CA ALA A 387 13.84 -33.65 0.09
C ALA A 387 14.70 -32.68 -0.72
N ASP A 388 14.60 -31.39 -0.43
CA ASP A 388 15.41 -30.37 -1.08
C ASP A 388 16.37 -29.75 -0.07
N VAL A 389 17.62 -29.56 -0.49
CA VAL A 389 18.62 -28.86 0.33
C VAL A 389 18.41 -27.37 0.18
N LEU A 390 18.06 -26.70 1.26
CA LEU A 390 17.88 -25.25 1.29
C LEU A 390 18.94 -24.60 2.17
N SER A 391 19.15 -23.31 1.94
CA SER A 391 19.97 -22.51 2.83
C SER A 391 19.08 -21.84 3.85
N ARG A 392 19.46 -21.89 5.13
CA ARG A 392 18.70 -21.26 6.23
C ARG A 392 18.62 -19.74 6.05
N GLN A 393 19.50 -19.17 5.25
CA GLN A 393 19.43 -17.78 4.86
C GLN A 393 19.70 -17.62 3.37
N SER A 394 18.68 -17.21 2.63
CA SER A 394 18.78 -16.77 1.23
C SER A 394 18.58 -15.25 1.15
N SER A 395 19.20 -14.61 0.17
CA SER A 395 18.96 -13.20 -0.15
C SER A 395 18.65 -13.10 -1.62
N ALA A 396 17.50 -12.53 -1.95
CA ALA A 396 17.14 -12.20 -3.33
C ALA A 396 18.04 -11.09 -3.88
N LEU A 397 18.53 -11.26 -5.10
CA LEU A 397 19.26 -10.26 -5.87
C LEU A 397 18.33 -9.75 -6.97
N SER A 398 17.90 -8.52 -6.84
CA SER A 398 17.00 -7.84 -7.77
C SER A 398 17.62 -6.52 -8.24
N PRO A 399 17.18 -5.97 -9.38
CA PRO A 399 17.53 -4.61 -9.77
C PRO A 399 17.11 -3.61 -8.69
N PRO A 400 17.85 -2.50 -8.51
CA PRO A 400 17.42 -1.43 -7.61
C PRO A 400 16.16 -0.74 -8.14
N SER A 401 15.41 -0.11 -7.24
CA SER A 401 14.26 0.71 -7.62
C SER A 401 14.71 2.14 -7.90
N ILE A 402 14.95 2.46 -9.18
CA ILE A 402 15.24 3.83 -9.63
C ILE A 402 13.95 4.49 -10.13
N GLN A 403 13.74 5.76 -9.77
CA GLN A 403 12.57 6.51 -10.22
C GLN A 403 12.51 6.59 -11.75
N ASN A 404 11.32 6.34 -12.26
CA ASN A 404 11.01 6.36 -13.67
C ASN A 404 11.83 5.39 -14.55
N VAL A 405 12.24 4.23 -14.02
CA VAL A 405 12.95 3.17 -14.76
C VAL A 405 12.33 1.82 -14.43
N TRP A 406 11.72 1.17 -15.42
CA TRP A 406 11.02 -0.12 -15.26
C TRP A 406 11.83 -1.30 -15.77
N GLU A 407 12.66 -1.08 -16.77
CA GLU A 407 13.43 -2.10 -17.47
C GLU A 407 14.92 -1.83 -17.30
N TYR A 408 15.68 -2.90 -17.07
CA TYR A 408 17.12 -2.89 -16.95
C TYR A 408 17.71 -3.98 -17.87
N ASN A 409 18.89 -3.70 -18.40
CA ASN A 409 19.68 -4.72 -19.10
C ASN A 409 20.66 -5.34 -18.11
N LEU A 410 20.67 -6.67 -18.01
CA LEU A 410 21.63 -7.39 -17.18
C LEU A 410 22.95 -7.54 -17.92
N VAL A 411 23.96 -6.72 -17.57
CA VAL A 411 25.27 -6.70 -18.24
C VAL A 411 26.22 -7.73 -17.64
N MET A 412 26.10 -7.97 -16.34
CA MET A 412 26.93 -8.95 -15.65
C MET A 412 26.09 -9.72 -14.64
N LEU A 413 26.28 -11.04 -14.61
CA LEU A 413 25.76 -11.92 -13.57
C LEU A 413 26.83 -12.93 -13.20
N ALA A 414 27.09 -13.12 -11.91
CA ALA A 414 28.01 -14.14 -11.44
C ALA A 414 27.54 -15.53 -11.94
N PRO A 415 28.47 -16.39 -12.37
CA PRO A 415 28.13 -17.75 -12.82
C PRO A 415 27.36 -18.53 -11.74
N GLU A 416 26.42 -19.36 -12.18
CA GLU A 416 25.66 -20.22 -11.28
C GLU A 416 26.59 -21.16 -10.52
N GLY A 417 26.37 -21.28 -9.21
CA GLY A 417 27.18 -22.12 -8.33
C GLY A 417 28.52 -21.52 -7.93
N LYS A 418 28.89 -20.31 -8.41
CA LYS A 418 30.08 -19.59 -7.93
C LYS A 418 29.87 -19.14 -6.48
N GLN A 419 30.87 -19.37 -5.63
CA GLN A 419 30.97 -18.74 -4.32
C GLN A 419 31.49 -17.32 -4.45
N VAL A 420 30.76 -16.37 -3.88
CA VAL A 420 31.13 -14.96 -3.81
C VAL A 420 31.35 -14.55 -2.36
N LYS A 421 32.25 -13.59 -2.14
CA LYS A 421 32.48 -13.00 -0.81
C LYS A 421 31.52 -11.82 -0.58
N ALA A 422 31.30 -11.47 0.70
CA ALA A 422 30.56 -10.26 1.03
C ALA A 422 31.22 -9.03 0.37
N GLY A 423 30.42 -8.19 -0.28
CA GLY A 423 30.87 -7.00 -1.01
C GLY A 423 31.38 -7.25 -2.44
N GLU A 424 31.47 -8.50 -2.91
CA GLU A 424 31.82 -8.79 -4.30
C GLU A 424 30.64 -8.45 -5.24
N PRO A 425 30.86 -7.83 -6.41
CA PRO A 425 29.78 -7.53 -7.35
C PRO A 425 29.22 -8.81 -7.97
N VAL A 426 27.91 -9.02 -7.82
CA VAL A 426 27.22 -10.26 -8.27
C VAL A 426 26.39 -10.01 -9.51
N ALA A 427 25.70 -8.88 -9.58
CA ALA A 427 24.92 -8.48 -10.74
C ALA A 427 25.19 -7.01 -11.07
N VAL A 428 25.36 -6.69 -12.35
CA VAL A 428 25.47 -5.32 -12.83
C VAL A 428 24.35 -5.09 -13.83
N PHE A 429 23.57 -4.07 -13.55
CA PHE A 429 22.48 -3.60 -14.39
C PHE A 429 22.88 -2.33 -15.12
N GLU A 430 22.38 -2.14 -16.34
CA GLU A 430 22.59 -0.93 -17.12
C GLU A 430 21.27 -0.26 -17.43
N ALA A 431 21.25 1.07 -17.28
CA ALA A 431 20.13 1.94 -17.61
C ALA A 431 20.65 3.28 -18.19
N ASN A 432 20.88 3.30 -19.51
CA ASN A 432 21.47 4.46 -20.20
C ASN A 432 20.67 5.76 -20.08
N GLU A 433 19.35 5.67 -19.90
CA GLU A 433 18.48 6.83 -19.70
C GLU A 433 18.78 7.58 -18.40
N VAL A 434 19.25 6.88 -17.35
CA VAL A 434 19.50 7.48 -16.03
C VAL A 434 20.68 8.45 -16.10
N GLN A 435 21.75 8.06 -16.80
CA GLN A 435 22.94 8.90 -16.93
C GLN A 435 22.65 10.21 -17.66
N THR A 436 21.94 10.14 -18.79
CA THR A 436 21.51 11.31 -19.56
C THR A 436 20.62 12.23 -18.72
N ARG A 437 19.73 11.65 -17.89
CA ARG A 437 18.86 12.41 -16.99
C ARG A 437 19.64 13.12 -15.87
N VAL A 438 20.63 12.45 -15.27
CA VAL A 438 21.51 13.07 -14.26
C VAL A 438 22.27 14.26 -14.86
N GLU A 439 22.82 14.10 -16.07
CA GLU A 439 23.56 15.19 -16.73
C GLU A 439 22.63 16.39 -17.06
N GLY A 440 21.39 16.11 -17.47
CA GLY A 440 20.34 17.12 -17.64
C GLY A 440 19.98 17.84 -16.34
N HIS A 441 19.80 17.11 -15.23
CA HIS A 441 19.55 17.71 -13.91
C HIS A 441 20.75 18.51 -13.40
N ARG A 442 21.98 18.05 -13.62
CA ARG A 442 23.20 18.80 -13.26
C ARG A 442 23.33 20.09 -14.04
N SER A 443 23.00 20.07 -15.33
CA SER A 443 23.01 21.26 -16.19
C SER A 443 21.99 22.30 -15.73
N THR A 444 20.74 21.87 -15.49
CA THR A 444 19.67 22.74 -14.98
C THR A 444 19.95 23.25 -13.56
N PHE A 445 20.56 22.44 -12.70
CA PHE A 445 21.02 22.88 -11.37
C PHE A 445 22.05 24.02 -11.47
N LYS A 446 23.07 23.88 -12.33
CA LYS A 446 24.07 24.94 -12.56
C LYS A 446 23.44 26.21 -13.13
N GLU A 447 22.51 26.07 -14.06
CA GLU A 447 21.75 27.20 -14.62
C GLU A 447 20.96 27.94 -13.52
N LYS A 448 20.21 27.20 -12.69
CA LYS A 448 19.44 27.76 -11.58
C LYS A 448 20.33 28.40 -10.51
N GLN A 449 21.51 27.85 -10.24
CA GLN A 449 22.48 28.48 -9.34
C GLN A 449 22.95 29.85 -9.86
N ARG A 450 23.30 29.94 -11.15
CA ARG A 450 23.67 31.23 -11.77
C ARG A 450 22.51 32.21 -11.79
N ALA A 451 21.29 31.72 -12.06
CA ALA A 451 20.08 32.54 -12.01
C ALA A 451 19.82 33.08 -10.60
N LEU A 452 20.05 32.28 -9.55
CA LEU A 452 19.93 32.71 -8.15
C LEU A 452 20.97 33.78 -7.79
N GLU A 453 22.22 33.65 -8.24
CA GLU A 453 23.26 34.66 -8.03
C GLU A 453 22.88 35.99 -8.69
N LYS A 454 22.45 35.94 -9.96
CA LYS A 454 21.95 37.11 -10.67
C LYS A 454 20.76 37.75 -9.95
N LEU A 455 19.77 36.95 -9.56
CA LEU A 455 18.59 37.43 -8.84
C LEU A 455 18.97 38.16 -7.54
N LYS A 456 19.93 37.64 -6.77
CA LYS A 456 20.39 38.28 -5.53
C LYS A 456 21.03 39.64 -5.80
N LEU A 457 21.78 39.78 -6.89
CA LEU A 457 22.37 41.06 -7.29
C LEU A 457 21.27 42.05 -7.68
N ASP A 458 20.32 41.64 -8.54
CA ASP A 458 19.18 42.45 -8.95
C ASP A 458 18.34 42.89 -7.73
N HIS A 459 18.11 42.00 -6.77
CA HIS A 459 17.40 42.32 -5.53
C HIS A 459 18.17 43.29 -4.65
N ALA A 460 19.51 43.18 -4.58
CA ALA A 460 20.33 44.12 -3.84
C ALA A 460 20.25 45.54 -4.44
N GLU A 461 20.19 45.67 -5.76
CA GLU A 461 19.99 46.96 -6.43
C GLU A 461 18.61 47.56 -6.14
N VAL A 462 17.55 46.75 -6.24
CA VAL A 462 16.18 47.19 -5.90
C VAL A 462 16.08 47.65 -4.46
N LEU A 463 16.70 46.94 -3.51
CA LEU A 463 16.68 47.32 -2.10
C LEU A 463 17.50 48.59 -1.83
N ARG A 464 18.61 48.81 -2.54
CA ARG A 464 19.34 50.09 -2.46
C ARG A 464 18.50 51.25 -2.99
N ALA A 465 17.77 51.05 -4.08
CA ALA A 465 16.84 52.06 -4.59
C ALA A 465 15.73 52.34 -3.56
N ALA A 466 15.17 51.30 -2.92
CA ALA A 466 14.20 51.46 -1.84
C ALA A 466 14.76 52.27 -0.66
N ASP A 467 16.00 52.01 -0.24
CA ASP A 467 16.68 52.75 0.84
C ASP A 467 16.87 54.25 0.49
N LEU A 468 17.17 54.54 -0.78
CA LEU A 468 17.19 55.90 -1.29
C LEU A 468 15.80 56.55 -1.20
N THR A 469 14.73 55.86 -1.63
CA THR A 469 13.37 56.42 -1.54
C THR A 469 12.93 56.70 -0.10
N VAL A 470 13.36 55.87 0.86
CA VAL A 470 13.10 56.12 2.29
C VAL A 470 13.83 57.38 2.75
N SER A 471 15.08 57.55 2.33
CA SER A 471 15.91 58.71 2.70
C SER A 471 15.36 60.00 2.08
N GLU A 472 14.92 59.95 0.82
CA GLU A 472 14.24 61.06 0.13
C GLU A 472 12.92 61.42 0.82
N ALA A 473 12.10 60.43 1.18
CA ALA A 473 10.83 60.66 1.86
C ALA A 473 11.04 61.32 3.24
N LYS A 474 12.06 60.88 4.00
CA LYS A 474 12.45 61.51 5.28
C LYS A 474 12.91 62.95 5.08
N SER A 475 13.80 63.20 4.12
CA SER A 475 14.27 64.57 3.82
C SER A 475 13.11 65.49 3.41
N ASN A 476 12.16 64.98 2.64
CA ASN A 476 10.97 65.73 2.25
C ASN A 476 10.06 66.03 3.44
N ALA A 477 9.90 65.09 4.38
CA ALA A 477 9.17 65.32 5.63
C ALA A 477 9.84 66.40 6.49
N GLU A 478 11.16 66.35 6.68
CA GLU A 478 11.91 67.38 7.42
C GLU A 478 11.84 68.76 6.76
N LYS A 479 11.86 68.82 5.41
CA LYS A 479 11.67 70.07 4.67
C LYS A 479 10.25 70.61 4.87
N ALA A 480 9.24 69.76 4.81
CA ALA A 480 7.85 70.16 5.01
C ALA A 480 7.59 70.63 6.45
N GLU A 481 8.18 69.96 7.43
CA GLU A 481 8.14 70.36 8.84
C GLU A 481 8.77 71.74 9.05
N ARG A 482 9.98 71.97 8.53
CA ARG A 482 10.63 73.30 8.62
C ARG A 482 9.82 74.42 7.98
N LYS A 483 9.15 74.15 6.85
CA LYS A 483 8.25 75.13 6.22
C LYS A 483 7.02 75.42 7.07
N ALA A 484 6.44 74.42 7.72
CA ALA A 484 5.28 74.58 8.59
C ALA A 484 5.60 75.24 9.94
N GLN A 485 6.87 75.29 10.36
CA GLN A 485 7.34 76.01 11.55
C GLN A 485 7.43 77.53 11.35
N MET A 486 7.33 78.03 10.11
CA MET A 486 7.31 79.47 9.85
C MET A 486 6.14 80.14 10.59
N PRO A 487 6.34 81.29 11.25
CA PRO A 487 5.27 82.01 11.95
C PRO A 487 4.09 82.29 11.03
N ARG A 488 2.87 82.01 11.52
CA ARG A 488 1.61 82.24 10.77
C ARG A 488 1.40 83.70 10.36
N GLU A 489 2.03 84.64 11.05
CA GLU A 489 1.96 86.07 10.74
C GLU A 489 2.79 86.44 9.49
N LEU A 490 3.82 85.67 9.16
CA LEU A 490 4.72 85.92 8.03
C LEU A 490 4.27 85.25 6.73
N VAL A 491 3.32 84.32 6.81
CA VAL A 491 2.83 83.52 5.67
C VAL A 491 1.33 83.75 5.53
N LYS A 492 0.83 83.84 4.29
CA LYS A 492 -0.62 83.94 4.05
C LYS A 492 -1.33 82.77 4.71
N ARG A 493 -2.45 83.02 5.41
CA ARG A 493 -3.19 81.99 6.16
C ARG A 493 -3.49 80.74 5.32
N VAL A 494 -3.97 80.92 4.09
CA VAL A 494 -4.27 79.83 3.13
C VAL A 494 -3.03 79.00 2.83
N ASP A 495 -1.89 79.65 2.61
CA ASP A 495 -0.62 78.99 2.32
C ASP A 495 -0.10 78.26 3.56
N TYR A 496 -0.25 78.85 4.75
CA TYR A 496 0.09 78.20 6.02
C TYR A 496 -0.74 76.92 6.24
N ASP A 497 -2.05 76.98 6.04
CA ASP A 497 -2.94 75.81 6.20
C ASP A 497 -2.55 74.67 5.23
N LYS A 498 -2.14 75.02 3.99
CA LYS A 498 -1.59 74.04 3.03
C LYS A 498 -0.24 73.45 3.47
N LEU A 499 0.64 74.24 4.09
CA LEU A 499 1.92 73.77 4.62
C LEU A 499 1.73 72.77 5.78
N VAL A 500 0.72 72.98 6.63
CA VAL A 500 0.37 72.02 7.71
C VAL A 500 -0.08 70.68 7.12
N ILE A 501 -0.93 70.71 6.08
CA ILE A 501 -1.37 69.51 5.35
C ILE A 501 -0.17 68.80 4.71
N ASP A 502 0.75 69.56 4.10
CA ASP A 502 1.96 69.00 3.51
C ASP A 502 2.87 68.34 4.55
N ARG A 503 3.08 68.96 5.71
CA ARG A 503 3.83 68.36 6.83
C ARG A 503 3.24 67.00 7.20
N GLU A 504 1.93 66.93 7.41
CA GLU A 504 1.25 65.68 7.79
C GLU A 504 1.35 64.62 6.68
N MET A 505 1.13 65.01 5.43
CA MET A 505 1.26 64.12 4.27
C MET A 505 2.67 63.54 4.17
N PHE A 506 3.71 64.38 4.19
CA PHE A 506 5.09 63.92 4.05
C PHE A 506 5.55 63.09 5.26
N ALA A 507 5.09 63.39 6.48
CA ALA A 507 5.35 62.55 7.66
C ALA A 507 4.75 61.15 7.50
N GLN A 508 3.50 61.04 7.02
CA GLN A 508 2.87 59.75 6.73
C GLN A 508 3.58 59.00 5.59
N LEU A 509 3.97 59.70 4.52
CA LEU A 509 4.72 59.10 3.40
C LEU A 509 6.10 58.59 3.83
N ALA A 510 6.80 59.26 4.74
CA ALA A 510 8.09 58.81 5.26
C ALA A 510 7.95 57.50 6.06
N LEU A 511 6.92 57.39 6.91
CA LEU A 511 6.62 56.15 7.62
C LEU A 511 6.23 55.02 6.65
N LEU A 512 5.41 55.33 5.65
CA LEU A 512 4.94 54.36 4.68
C LEU A 512 6.07 53.86 3.77
N ALA A 513 7.01 54.74 3.38
CA ALA A 513 8.19 54.35 2.60
C ALA A 513 9.04 53.31 3.36
N ALA A 514 9.22 53.48 4.68
CA ALA A 514 9.93 52.49 5.50
C ALA A 514 9.20 51.14 5.51
N ARG A 515 7.86 51.14 5.68
CA ARG A 515 7.04 49.92 5.58
C ARG A 515 7.10 49.28 4.20
N GLN A 516 7.10 50.09 3.14
CA GLN A 516 7.21 49.61 1.76
C GLN A 516 8.54 48.91 1.54
N ARG A 517 9.65 49.48 2.01
CA ARG A 517 10.98 48.89 1.96
C ARG A 517 11.04 47.54 2.68
N ASP A 518 10.44 47.44 3.87
CA ASP A 518 10.40 46.19 4.63
C ASP A 518 9.51 45.13 3.97
N ALA A 519 8.37 45.53 3.38
CA ALA A 519 7.51 44.63 2.60
C ALA A 519 8.20 44.14 1.32
N GLN A 520 8.89 45.02 0.58
CA GLN A 520 9.68 44.67 -0.59
C GLN A 520 10.81 43.70 -0.22
N LYS A 521 11.51 43.95 0.89
CA LYS A 521 12.53 43.03 1.41
C LYS A 521 11.96 41.65 1.69
N ARG A 522 10.84 41.56 2.41
CA ARG A 522 10.16 40.28 2.68
C ARG A 522 9.75 39.57 1.39
N ALA A 523 9.17 40.28 0.42
CA ALA A 523 8.81 39.70 -0.89
C ALA A 523 10.02 39.15 -1.65
N LYS A 524 11.13 39.90 -1.65
CA LYS A 524 12.38 39.48 -2.31
C LYS A 524 13.07 38.31 -1.61
N GLU A 525 12.97 38.22 -0.28
CA GLU A 525 13.43 37.07 0.49
C GLU A 525 12.62 35.80 0.18
N GLN A 526 11.28 35.90 0.03
CA GLN A 526 10.44 34.76 -0.37
C GLN A 526 10.77 34.26 -1.78
N GLU A 527 11.04 35.18 -2.72
CA GLU A 527 11.45 34.81 -4.08
C GLU A 527 12.80 34.08 -4.11
N VAL A 528 13.77 34.55 -3.31
CA VAL A 528 15.07 33.87 -3.11
C VAL A 528 14.90 32.52 -2.43
N LEU A 529 14.03 32.42 -1.44
CA LEU A 529 13.74 31.17 -0.75
C LEU A 529 13.11 30.14 -1.71
N GLY A 530 12.15 30.56 -2.53
CA GLY A 530 11.55 29.73 -3.58
C GLY A 530 12.60 29.14 -4.53
N MET A 531 13.47 29.97 -5.10
CA MET A 531 14.55 29.47 -5.96
C MET A 531 15.53 28.55 -5.23
N LYS A 532 15.88 28.84 -3.97
CA LYS A 532 16.72 27.94 -3.16
C LYS A 532 16.05 26.59 -2.94
N THR A 533 14.74 26.54 -2.72
CA THR A 533 14.02 25.27 -2.58
C THR A 533 14.00 24.46 -3.87
N GLU A 534 13.84 25.10 -5.03
CA GLU A 534 13.95 24.43 -6.34
C GLU A 534 15.36 23.85 -6.55
N ILE A 535 16.41 24.61 -6.21
CA ILE A 535 17.81 24.16 -6.30
C ILE A 535 18.05 22.98 -5.36
N ALA A 536 17.56 23.04 -4.11
CA ALA A 536 17.68 21.95 -3.16
C ALA A 536 16.95 20.68 -3.63
N GLN A 537 15.78 20.84 -4.27
CA GLN A 537 15.04 19.74 -4.87
C GLN A 537 15.81 19.09 -6.02
N LEU A 538 16.35 19.89 -6.94
CA LEU A 538 17.20 19.38 -8.03
C LEU A 538 18.43 18.65 -7.48
N HIS A 539 19.07 19.19 -6.46
CA HIS A 539 20.21 18.54 -5.80
C HIS A 539 19.82 17.19 -5.18
N ALA A 540 18.71 17.14 -4.44
CA ALA A 540 18.20 15.89 -3.88
C ALA A 540 17.87 14.87 -4.97
N THR A 541 17.25 15.29 -6.07
CA THR A 541 16.99 14.42 -7.23
C THR A 541 18.29 13.89 -7.82
N ILE A 542 19.32 14.73 -8.02
CA ILE A 542 20.64 14.28 -8.50
C ILE A 542 21.23 13.25 -7.53
N GLU A 543 21.20 13.51 -6.23
CA GLU A 543 21.74 12.59 -5.22
C GLU A 543 21.02 11.24 -5.20
N THR A 544 19.68 11.25 -5.33
CA THR A 544 18.89 10.01 -5.42
C THR A 544 19.19 9.22 -6.69
N LEU A 545 19.37 9.89 -7.84
CA LEU A 545 19.74 9.22 -9.09
C LEU A 545 21.19 8.73 -9.05
N ASP A 546 22.14 9.50 -8.50
CA ASP A 546 23.53 9.09 -8.31
C ASP A 546 23.65 7.93 -7.33
N LYS A 547 22.76 7.85 -6.33
CA LYS A 547 22.62 6.66 -5.48
C LYS A 547 22.06 5.48 -6.29
N GLY A 548 21.00 5.69 -7.08
CA GLY A 548 20.44 4.67 -7.95
C GLY A 548 21.47 4.08 -8.93
N ILE A 549 22.32 4.92 -9.53
CA ILE A 549 23.42 4.50 -10.41
C ILE A 549 24.43 3.64 -9.66
N ARG A 550 24.79 4.00 -8.41
CA ARG A 550 25.66 3.15 -7.57
C ARG A 550 25.00 1.80 -7.26
N ASP A 551 23.71 1.81 -6.98
CA ASP A 551 22.92 0.62 -6.66
C ASP A 551 22.67 -0.29 -7.88
N LEU A 552 22.92 0.18 -9.12
CA LEU A 552 22.88 -0.67 -10.33
C LEU A 552 23.93 -1.79 -10.28
N THR A 553 25.01 -1.59 -9.51
CA THR A 553 25.98 -2.63 -9.21
C THR A 553 25.59 -3.29 -7.89
N VAL A 554 24.89 -4.43 -7.99
CA VAL A 554 24.44 -5.18 -6.82
C VAL A 554 25.59 -5.99 -6.25
N LEU A 555 26.02 -5.59 -5.07
CA LEU A 555 27.05 -6.27 -4.28
C LEU A 555 26.43 -7.41 -3.46
N ALA A 556 27.22 -8.46 -3.21
CA ALA A 556 26.82 -9.56 -2.35
C ALA A 556 26.63 -9.07 -0.90
N PRO A 557 25.44 -9.17 -0.29
CA PRO A 557 25.23 -8.75 1.11
C PRO A 557 26.00 -9.62 2.11
N ARG A 558 26.39 -10.83 1.72
CA ARG A 558 27.16 -11.80 2.51
C ARG A 558 28.01 -12.69 1.60
N ALA A 559 28.84 -13.54 2.19
CA ALA A 559 29.40 -14.66 1.44
C ALA A 559 28.30 -15.67 1.11
N GLY A 560 28.31 -16.23 -0.09
CA GLY A 560 27.26 -17.16 -0.52
C GLY A 560 27.50 -17.78 -1.89
N THR A 561 26.69 -18.77 -2.24
CA THR A 561 26.65 -19.38 -3.57
C THR A 561 25.49 -18.80 -4.37
N VAL A 562 25.76 -18.41 -5.61
CA VAL A 562 24.77 -17.77 -6.50
C VAL A 562 23.91 -18.83 -7.20
N ILE A 563 22.59 -18.71 -7.07
CA ILE A 563 21.58 -19.56 -7.71
C ILE A 563 20.79 -18.71 -8.69
N HIS A 564 20.74 -19.08 -9.96
CA HIS A 564 19.98 -18.33 -10.97
C HIS A 564 18.50 -18.68 -10.88
N LEU A 565 17.65 -17.70 -11.15
CA LEU A 565 16.21 -17.92 -11.26
C LEU A 565 15.76 -17.91 -12.72
N ASN A 566 14.58 -18.47 -12.94
CA ASN A 566 13.92 -18.43 -14.24
C ASN A 566 13.06 -17.17 -14.34
N ASN A 567 12.98 -16.62 -15.55
CA ASN A 567 12.10 -15.52 -15.89
C ASN A 567 10.62 -15.98 -15.90
N PHE A 568 9.70 -15.04 -16.13
CA PHE A 568 8.27 -15.31 -16.20
C PHE A 568 7.89 -16.38 -17.26
N ASN A 569 8.66 -16.47 -18.34
CA ASN A 569 8.46 -17.42 -19.44
C ASN A 569 9.06 -18.81 -19.13
N GLY A 570 9.68 -19.00 -17.96
CA GLY A 570 10.33 -20.25 -17.55
C GLY A 570 11.75 -20.43 -18.07
N GLU A 571 12.31 -19.44 -18.78
CA GLU A 571 13.69 -19.46 -19.28
C GLU A 571 14.66 -18.97 -18.21
N LYS A 572 15.88 -19.50 -18.17
CA LYS A 572 16.89 -19.09 -17.20
C LYS A 572 17.38 -17.67 -17.50
N ILE A 573 17.45 -16.80 -16.49
CA ILE A 573 17.94 -15.43 -16.67
C ILE A 573 19.46 -15.46 -16.88
N ALA A 574 19.91 -14.91 -18.01
CA ALA A 574 21.32 -14.85 -18.39
C ALA A 574 21.77 -13.43 -18.71
N VAL A 575 23.08 -13.23 -18.80
CA VAL A 575 23.67 -11.95 -19.25
C VAL A 575 23.10 -11.56 -20.62
N GLY A 576 22.69 -10.30 -20.77
CA GLY A 576 21.98 -9.75 -21.92
C GLY A 576 20.46 -9.76 -21.81
N SER A 577 19.90 -10.41 -20.78
CA SER A 577 18.44 -10.44 -20.56
C SER A 577 17.91 -9.08 -20.11
N ARG A 578 16.70 -8.75 -20.57
CA ARG A 578 15.90 -7.64 -20.02
C ARG A 578 15.20 -8.11 -18.75
N VAL A 579 15.37 -7.34 -17.67
CA VAL A 579 14.77 -7.64 -16.37
C VAL A 579 13.99 -6.43 -15.87
N PHE A 580 12.89 -6.68 -15.17
CA PHE A 580 12.05 -5.62 -14.62
C PHE A 580 12.46 -5.29 -13.18
N MET A 581 12.13 -4.09 -12.70
CA MET A 581 12.47 -3.63 -11.33
C MET A 581 12.03 -4.59 -10.21
N SER A 582 11.01 -5.41 -10.45
CA SER A 582 10.43 -6.35 -9.48
C SER A 582 10.85 -7.82 -9.71
N SER A 583 11.72 -8.08 -10.68
CA SER A 583 12.19 -9.43 -11.00
C SER A 583 13.44 -9.75 -10.21
N THR A 584 13.39 -10.81 -9.40
CA THR A 584 14.60 -11.39 -8.79
C THR A 584 15.38 -12.15 -9.87
N VAL A 585 16.65 -11.80 -10.02
CA VAL A 585 17.55 -12.36 -11.04
C VAL A 585 18.27 -13.61 -10.53
N ALA A 586 18.72 -13.55 -9.27
CA ALA A 586 19.41 -14.65 -8.62
C ALA A 586 19.18 -14.62 -7.11
N ASN A 587 19.39 -15.75 -6.44
CA ASN A 587 19.43 -15.86 -5.00
C ASN A 587 20.84 -16.13 -4.53
N LEU A 588 21.26 -15.47 -3.46
CA LEU A 588 22.50 -15.73 -2.77
C LEU A 588 22.23 -16.59 -1.53
N ALA A 589 22.58 -17.87 -1.63
CA ALA A 589 22.39 -18.86 -0.57
C ALA A 589 23.66 -18.99 0.27
N ASP A 590 23.52 -19.03 1.60
CA ASP A 590 24.64 -19.31 2.51
C ASP A 590 25.04 -20.79 2.45
N PRO A 591 26.28 -21.14 2.03
CA PRO A 591 26.75 -22.52 1.92
C PRO A 591 27.10 -23.15 3.28
N ASP A 592 27.31 -22.37 4.34
CA ASP A 592 27.74 -22.90 5.64
C ASP A 592 26.54 -23.35 6.50
N ARG A 593 25.34 -22.85 6.19
CA ARG A 593 24.10 -23.11 6.94
C ARG A 593 23.05 -23.79 6.07
N LEU A 594 23.41 -24.95 5.55
CA LEU A 594 22.50 -25.79 4.76
C LEU A 594 21.66 -26.67 5.68
N PHE A 595 20.39 -26.82 5.33
CA PHE A 595 19.47 -27.75 5.96
C PHE A 595 18.66 -28.47 4.87
N VAL A 596 18.15 -29.63 5.18
CA VAL A 596 17.31 -30.42 4.29
C VAL A 596 15.87 -30.22 4.71
N GLN A 597 15.03 -29.72 3.79
CA GLN A 597 13.59 -29.69 3.99
C GLN A 597 12.98 -30.91 3.30
N ALA A 598 12.39 -31.81 4.08
CA ALA A 598 11.71 -32.98 3.55
C ALA A 598 10.21 -32.92 3.86
N LYS A 599 9.38 -33.44 2.96
CA LYS A 599 7.93 -33.51 3.14
C LYS A 599 7.54 -34.93 3.48
N VAL A 600 7.10 -35.14 4.72
CA VAL A 600 6.68 -36.47 5.20
C VAL A 600 5.18 -36.65 5.02
N PRO A 601 4.71 -37.72 4.35
CA PRO A 601 3.29 -38.04 4.33
C PRO A 601 2.71 -38.27 5.72
N GLU A 602 1.50 -37.80 5.98
CA GLU A 602 0.85 -37.85 7.30
C GLU A 602 0.90 -39.23 7.97
N ALA A 603 0.57 -40.29 7.23
CA ALA A 603 0.55 -41.66 7.72
C ALA A 603 1.91 -42.20 8.23
N GLN A 604 3.02 -41.52 7.91
CA GLN A 604 4.38 -41.93 8.28
C GLN A 604 4.98 -41.06 9.40
N VAL A 605 4.32 -39.97 9.82
CA VAL A 605 4.85 -39.03 10.81
C VAL A 605 5.02 -39.66 12.19
N SER A 606 4.13 -40.57 12.61
CA SER A 606 4.23 -41.25 13.91
C SER A 606 5.44 -42.17 14.05
N MET A 607 6.08 -42.53 12.95
CA MET A 607 7.29 -43.36 12.94
C MET A 607 8.59 -42.55 13.10
N ILE A 608 8.49 -41.22 13.18
CA ILE A 608 9.62 -40.29 13.17
C ILE A 608 9.65 -39.49 14.48
N LYS A 609 10.84 -39.27 15.05
CA LYS A 609 11.03 -38.46 16.27
C LYS A 609 12.03 -37.33 16.05
N LEU A 610 11.84 -36.24 16.81
CA LEU A 610 12.83 -35.16 16.92
C LEU A 610 14.18 -35.73 17.39
N GLY A 611 15.25 -35.33 16.71
CA GLY A 611 16.60 -35.77 16.98
C GLY A 611 17.02 -37.11 16.38
N GLN A 612 16.15 -37.76 15.60
CA GLN A 612 16.49 -39.00 14.88
C GLN A 612 17.55 -38.74 13.80
N LEU A 613 18.43 -39.73 13.60
CA LEU A 613 19.47 -39.71 12.57
C LEU A 613 18.88 -40.13 11.21
N ALA A 614 19.32 -39.45 10.17
CA ALA A 614 18.92 -39.67 8.79
C ALA A 614 20.16 -39.74 7.89
N LYS A 615 20.10 -40.63 6.90
CA LYS A 615 21.11 -40.71 5.83
C LYS A 615 20.59 -39.93 4.63
N VAL A 616 21.31 -38.88 4.26
CA VAL A 616 20.99 -38.03 3.11
C VAL A 616 21.92 -38.43 1.96
N THR A 617 21.34 -39.00 0.90
CA THR A 617 22.05 -39.39 -0.30
C THR A 617 21.87 -38.33 -1.37
N VAL A 618 22.98 -37.79 -1.87
CA VAL A 618 22.98 -36.74 -2.90
C VAL A 618 23.09 -37.39 -4.30
N PRO A 619 22.06 -37.27 -5.16
CA PRO A 619 22.09 -37.79 -6.52
C PRO A 619 23.25 -37.16 -7.31
N GLY A 620 24.06 -37.99 -7.97
CA GLY A 620 25.18 -37.54 -8.81
C GLY A 620 26.55 -37.49 -8.12
N ALA A 621 26.61 -37.18 -6.81
CA ALA A 621 27.87 -37.23 -6.05
C ALA A 621 28.10 -38.59 -5.36
N ASN A 622 27.06 -39.43 -5.25
CA ASN A 622 27.06 -40.72 -4.54
C ASN A 622 27.63 -40.61 -3.10
N THR A 623 27.53 -39.42 -2.51
CA THR A 623 27.95 -39.14 -1.14
C THR A 623 26.75 -39.32 -0.21
N VAL A 624 27.00 -40.03 0.89
CA VAL A 624 26.02 -40.23 1.97
C VAL A 624 26.45 -39.35 3.13
N LEU A 625 25.58 -38.42 3.50
CA LEU A 625 25.80 -37.47 4.58
C LEU A 625 24.87 -37.81 5.74
N SER A 626 25.37 -37.68 6.96
CA SER A 626 24.54 -37.89 8.15
C SER A 626 23.89 -36.56 8.56
N ALA A 627 22.57 -36.57 8.68
CA ALA A 627 21.78 -35.44 9.17
C ALA A 627 20.95 -35.86 10.37
N LYS A 628 20.52 -34.88 11.17
CA LYS A 628 19.67 -35.07 12.33
C LYS A 628 18.41 -34.23 12.18
N ILE A 629 17.26 -34.79 12.52
CA ILE A 629 16.00 -34.03 12.55
C ILE A 629 16.07 -33.00 13.68
N THR A 630 16.05 -31.72 13.34
CA THR A 630 16.15 -30.62 14.31
C THR A 630 14.82 -29.92 14.55
N ALA A 631 13.99 -29.83 13.51
CA ALA A 631 12.65 -29.28 13.63
C ALA A 631 11.64 -30.12 12.86
N MET A 632 10.41 -30.14 13.37
CA MET A 632 9.25 -30.63 12.64
C MET A 632 8.27 -29.46 12.56
N GLY A 633 7.77 -29.18 11.36
CA GLY A 633 6.75 -28.15 11.15
C GLY A 633 5.60 -28.35 12.13
N ALA A 634 5.05 -27.26 12.66
CA ALA A 634 4.01 -27.32 13.69
C ALA A 634 2.64 -27.77 13.12
N VAL A 635 2.50 -27.85 11.80
CA VAL A 635 1.23 -27.98 11.10
C VAL A 635 1.34 -28.89 9.88
N PHE A 636 0.25 -29.56 9.53
CA PHE A 636 0.08 -30.35 8.31
C PHE A 636 -0.60 -29.53 7.21
N HIS A 637 -0.17 -29.72 5.97
CA HIS A 637 -0.76 -29.06 4.82
C HIS A 637 -0.73 -29.96 3.58
N GLY A 638 -1.44 -29.57 2.52
CA GLY A 638 -1.37 -30.28 1.24
C GLY A 638 0.01 -30.13 0.59
N LYS A 639 0.51 -31.19 -0.06
CA LYS A 639 1.80 -31.18 -0.77
C LYS A 639 1.80 -30.16 -1.92
N SER A 640 0.72 -30.09 -2.69
CA SER A 640 0.48 -29.10 -3.74
C SER A 640 -1.01 -29.01 -4.07
N SER A 641 -1.40 -28.02 -4.88
CA SER A 641 -2.79 -27.92 -5.38
C SER A 641 -3.19 -29.10 -6.28
N SER A 642 -2.24 -29.77 -6.93
CA SER A 642 -2.48 -30.91 -7.84
C SER A 642 -2.35 -32.27 -7.15
N GLN A 643 -1.59 -32.35 -6.06
CA GLN A 643 -1.43 -33.53 -5.22
C GLN A 643 -1.87 -33.17 -3.79
N PRO A 644 -3.16 -33.31 -3.45
CA PRO A 644 -3.70 -32.97 -2.14
C PRO A 644 -3.36 -34.03 -1.07
N ILE A 645 -2.16 -34.61 -1.14
CA ILE A 645 -1.64 -35.50 -0.10
C ILE A 645 -1.25 -34.62 1.08
N VAL A 646 -1.78 -34.94 2.26
CA VAL A 646 -1.42 -34.23 3.48
C VAL A 646 0.00 -34.63 3.89
N VAL A 647 0.85 -33.63 4.01
CA VAL A 647 2.26 -33.76 4.37
C VAL A 647 2.58 -32.86 5.56
N ARG A 648 3.66 -33.20 6.23
CA ARG A 648 4.29 -32.39 7.27
C ARG A 648 5.74 -32.14 6.89
N ASP A 649 6.12 -30.88 6.93
CA ASP A 649 7.49 -30.49 6.68
C ASP A 649 8.38 -30.86 7.87
N ILE A 650 9.56 -31.42 7.59
CA ILE A 650 10.61 -31.66 8.57
C ILE A 650 11.90 -30.98 8.12
N GLU A 651 12.63 -30.42 9.08
CA GLU A 651 13.97 -29.89 8.87
C GLU A 651 15.00 -30.86 9.42
N LEU A 652 15.97 -31.21 8.57
CA LEU A 652 17.15 -31.95 8.98
C LEU A 652 18.38 -31.06 8.87
N GLU A 653 19.18 -31.01 9.92
CA GLU A 653 20.46 -30.32 9.94
C GLU A 653 21.59 -31.32 9.75
N PHE A 654 22.57 -30.99 8.92
CA PHE A 654 23.74 -31.85 8.73
C PHE A 654 24.61 -31.85 10.00
N ILE A 655 25.10 -33.02 10.40
CA ILE A 655 26.00 -33.14 11.55
C ILE A 655 27.37 -32.53 11.23
N GLU A 656 27.80 -32.71 10.00
CA GLU A 656 29.02 -32.10 9.45
C GLU A 656 28.65 -31.22 8.24
N PRO A 657 29.21 -30.01 8.13
CA PRO A 657 28.89 -29.09 7.05
C PRO A 657 29.26 -29.71 5.70
N PRO A 658 28.29 -29.89 4.78
CA PRO A 658 28.54 -30.64 3.56
C PRO A 658 29.26 -29.78 2.52
N LYS A 659 30.56 -30.03 2.32
CA LYS A 659 31.41 -29.25 1.39
C LYS A 659 31.05 -29.43 -0.09
N ALA A 660 30.40 -30.52 -0.47
CA ALA A 660 30.11 -30.89 -1.86
C ALA A 660 28.65 -30.67 -2.29
N VAL A 661 27.79 -30.16 -1.39
CA VAL A 661 26.35 -30.03 -1.65
C VAL A 661 26.01 -28.57 -1.93
N LYS A 662 25.34 -28.34 -3.06
CA LYS A 662 24.85 -27.02 -3.44
C LYS A 662 23.41 -26.83 -2.96
N PRO A 663 23.04 -25.64 -2.44
CA PRO A 663 21.64 -25.33 -2.16
C PRO A 663 20.80 -25.40 -3.45
N GLY A 664 19.57 -25.90 -3.32
CA GLY A 664 18.66 -26.23 -4.43
C GLY A 664 18.79 -27.66 -4.97
N THR A 665 19.67 -28.49 -4.42
CA THR A 665 19.82 -29.90 -4.83
C THR A 665 18.72 -30.76 -4.20
N THR A 666 18.00 -31.53 -5.02
CA THR A 666 17.09 -32.57 -4.53
C THR A 666 17.89 -33.79 -4.06
N VAL A 667 17.61 -34.26 -2.86
CA VAL A 667 18.29 -35.34 -2.17
C VAL A 667 17.31 -36.42 -1.71
N GLN A 668 17.80 -37.64 -1.58
CA GLN A 668 17.02 -38.73 -0.99
C GLN A 668 17.39 -38.88 0.48
N VAL A 669 16.41 -38.77 1.36
CA VAL A 669 16.57 -38.93 2.80
C VAL A 669 16.04 -40.30 3.19
N GLN A 670 16.92 -41.14 3.72
CA GLN A 670 16.56 -42.42 4.32
C GLN A 670 16.60 -42.29 5.83
N LEU A 671 15.45 -42.46 6.46
CA LEU A 671 15.31 -42.50 7.91
C LEU A 671 15.41 -43.95 8.39
N ASP A 672 16.32 -44.20 9.32
CA ASP A 672 16.45 -45.50 9.98
C ASP A 672 15.27 -45.65 10.96
N SER A 673 14.32 -46.54 10.69
CA SER A 673 13.23 -46.86 11.63
C SER A 673 13.81 -47.46 12.91
N GLU A 674 13.43 -46.97 14.09
CA GLU A 674 13.94 -47.51 15.36
C GLU A 674 13.85 -49.04 15.39
N THR A 675 15.02 -49.65 15.56
CA THR A 675 15.18 -50.92 16.27
C THR A 675 15.05 -50.61 17.75
N SER A 676 14.13 -51.28 18.44
CA SER A 676 14.00 -51.24 19.89
C SER A 676 15.31 -51.73 20.53
N ASN A 677 16.15 -50.82 21.03
CA ASN A 677 17.33 -51.18 21.79
C ASN A 677 16.96 -51.25 23.27
N ALA A 678 16.60 -52.45 23.74
CA ALA A 678 16.50 -52.81 25.16
C ALA A 678 17.40 -54.02 25.43
N GLY A 679 18.71 -53.84 25.25
CA GLY A 679 19.73 -54.74 25.80
C GLY A 679 20.19 -54.21 27.16
N ALA A 680 19.40 -54.47 28.21
CA ALA A 680 19.86 -54.28 29.57
C ALA A 680 21.04 -55.22 29.82
N SER A 681 22.22 -54.64 30.02
CA SER A 681 23.40 -55.33 30.53
C SER A 681 23.08 -55.91 31.91
N SER A 682 22.79 -57.20 31.97
CA SER A 682 22.72 -57.96 33.21
C SER A 682 24.15 -58.29 33.65
N ALA A 683 24.73 -57.43 34.48
CA ALA A 683 25.93 -57.74 35.24
C ALA A 683 25.58 -58.76 36.33
N THR A 684 25.87 -60.04 36.05
CA THR A 684 25.86 -61.12 37.04
C THR A 684 26.86 -60.80 38.14
N THR A 685 26.35 -60.49 39.33
CA THR A 685 27.14 -60.44 40.56
C THR A 685 27.33 -61.86 41.08
N THR A 686 28.51 -62.43 40.85
CA THR A 686 28.96 -63.66 41.50
C THR A 686 29.43 -63.33 42.92
N LYS A 687 28.77 -63.86 43.94
CA LYS A 687 29.26 -63.82 45.34
C LYS A 687 28.89 -65.11 46.07
N GLY A 688 29.89 -65.79 46.63
CA GLY A 688 29.77 -66.94 47.54
C GLY A 688 30.75 -68.06 47.14
N ALA A 689 32.05 -67.96 47.46
CA ALA A 689 32.70 -68.21 48.76
C ALA A 689 33.08 -69.70 48.93
N LYS A 690 34.23 -69.90 49.61
CA LYS A 690 34.83 -71.17 50.05
C LYS A 690 33.87 -72.35 50.23
#